data_AF-A0A7S4RGV3-F1
#
_entry.id   AF-A0A7S4RGV3-F1
#
_cell.length_a   1.000
_cell.length_b   1.000
_cell.length_c   1.000
_cell.angle_alpha   90.00
_cell.angle_beta   90.00
_cell.angle_gamma   90.00
#
_symmetry.space_group_name_H-M   'P 1'
#
loop_
_entity.id
_entity.type
_entity.pdbx_description
1 polymer ?
#
loop_
_entity_poly.entity_id
_entity_poly.type
_entity_poly.pdbx_seq_one_letter_code
_entity_poly.pdbx_strand_id
1 'polypeptide(L)'
;MQLYDVHLECKRRTKRICINLCLLPPNNSVTLSDAINLVFASLNYEAPNSCYDTPGSTRPWIRGMKHKLVGPQLWMATRKFVVQRVEEMLEAEGIDWIESSQRREHLQSKYMPLLEEYLITWRPVLSETPQADNLRKYAESVWTRFTIDHLSGGNDVLKFHKLTESYVHFVAEKLESRNMCPQLPGRGSTAENDFSSATENLKGIVMKYVKKIRYDVIPFAQDLDAVTNAVWERLNSKFVRIQANHISALSVRDVLDDLEDDSNFLSYQNGLYKVRVSMAALNVMSTDGSGDNDGGEIHELPNAMDSSATSIQYENSKVEESDLSTITEVSNKNEKGNDMKNDFDDDPLIKHTWKFSTKKEIGARVYAEFTNGDYYWGHIGQVVTTKGSDQKKYFVQFEDGDFLEDIPENKVYSETDYKRYFEIDPPPPPKETDQERRRRRRMKKPESVTGSKKESKKRKRTSNDISQERDDAAQSANLDVDAKLDSCPNNRKKQKTMVSDLTNEECLLLDDRAIKSGRSETGESLRMSPRLLRKNRCKKCALCKMRDCGKCMTCLRNLEGQSGSSKEVCLRKMCCTLPIEVKAQPAVGFPPGWTFIFGDARKASFRGVIHPPLINGLSIIAPNGRKYHSVEAAKIHNKAKVGDIDTVSLQFFAQIGIASYEIDSSHFLVGKGYCHEWTDIKGRKNILFGVITSCSRDSRVTDDVMFTVEYSNESASFVNSISNSFGCPIPSAQLIPSALAWGGCVAFERRHKSRRGHGSVVRSIDKSMSCKSWVTPDMRIEEMVDNGDGLTLPKLTIIFRGFKLVFSVKKSTKPDAGNGLFVKCFSLMNDMDASGGEKAKVPESLFLNAGELLDLGIYAPFRSEDKKHECIFKLKNYIYSQVCEEWCFNAMEDDHQYDITDDLSGDVHDLAKKHVLMYVNECGINETPTIHAEFDPEGSVHYLLGVSYNGSWKDYEEGLKQMNIKAGGDEVEVFVNYGQDYERARLRKGYSTLLGEDKKVALEEMESCETGFVQDVSEYTLEELSKCVDFFNSTFSNANLNERNFTMIDEEVKRRCLTVLNKLELCTKAFLENEVEEQSKVLGMLQTVSNILKDVVELKTNNFQRLSDNNIT
;
A
#
# COMPACT_ATOMS: atom_id res chain seq x y z
N MET A 1 -19.78 36.34 -13.76
CA MET A 1 -18.63 37.20 -14.08
C MET A 1 -18.42 37.17 -15.57
N GLN A 2 -18.30 38.34 -16.20
CA GLN A 2 -17.76 38.48 -17.56
C GLN A 2 -16.23 38.36 -17.50
N LEU A 3 -15.55 38.17 -18.64
CA LEU A 3 -14.09 38.07 -18.68
C LEU A 3 -13.39 39.33 -18.11
N TYR A 4 -14.05 40.49 -18.27
CA TYR A 4 -13.64 41.78 -17.71
C TYR A 4 -13.58 41.77 -16.17
N ASP A 5 -14.52 41.11 -15.49
CA ASP A 5 -14.53 41.01 -14.02
C ASP A 5 -13.33 40.20 -13.52
N VAL A 6 -13.01 39.10 -14.21
CA VAL A 6 -11.84 38.24 -13.91
C VAL A 6 -10.56 39.06 -14.07
N HIS A 7 -10.40 39.76 -15.20
CA HIS A 7 -9.24 40.62 -15.47
C HIS A 7 -9.09 41.70 -14.39
N LEU A 8 -10.18 42.41 -14.07
CA LEU A 8 -10.18 43.48 -13.07
C LEU A 8 -9.85 42.96 -11.67
N GLU A 9 -10.33 41.79 -11.28
CA GLU A 9 -9.99 41.18 -9.99
C GLU A 9 -8.59 40.57 -9.96
N CYS A 10 -8.06 40.03 -11.06
CA CYS A 10 -6.65 39.64 -11.16
C CYS A 10 -5.73 40.85 -10.91
N LYS A 11 -6.06 42.01 -11.50
CA LYS A 11 -5.33 43.26 -11.27
C LYS A 11 -5.48 43.78 -9.83
N ARG A 12 -6.67 43.68 -9.23
CA ARG A 12 -6.89 44.01 -7.81
C ARG A 12 -6.18 43.07 -6.84
N ARG A 13 -6.12 41.75 -7.10
CA ARG A 13 -5.38 40.76 -6.28
C ARG A 13 -3.88 41.05 -6.35
N THR A 14 -3.34 41.19 -7.55
CA THR A 14 -1.93 41.57 -7.79
C THR A 14 -1.58 42.88 -7.07
N LYS A 15 -2.40 43.93 -7.25
CA LYS A 15 -2.25 45.22 -6.55
C LYS A 15 -2.18 45.05 -5.02
N ARG A 16 -3.09 44.24 -4.45
CA ARG A 16 -3.14 43.98 -3.01
C ARG A 16 -1.90 43.24 -2.51
N ILE A 17 -1.41 42.24 -3.26
CA ILE A 17 -0.18 41.50 -2.91
C ILE A 17 1.04 42.42 -2.96
N CYS A 18 1.23 43.19 -4.03
CA CYS A 18 2.35 44.14 -4.15
C CYS A 18 2.36 45.19 -3.03
N ILE A 19 1.19 45.71 -2.66
CA ILE A 19 1.04 46.68 -1.56
C ILE A 19 1.25 46.02 -0.18
N ASN A 20 0.77 44.81 0.05
CA ASN A 20 0.86 44.15 1.36
C ASN A 20 2.27 43.62 1.65
N LEU A 21 2.90 42.97 0.67
CA LEU A 21 4.26 42.47 0.80
C LEU A 21 5.34 43.52 0.47
N CYS A 22 4.93 44.77 0.24
CA CYS A 22 5.80 45.91 -0.08
C CYS A 22 6.83 45.57 -1.17
N LEU A 23 6.36 44.99 -2.28
CA LEU A 23 7.22 44.42 -3.33
C LEU A 23 7.91 45.47 -4.21
N LEU A 24 7.57 46.75 -4.07
CA LEU A 24 8.13 47.82 -4.89
C LEU A 24 8.77 48.90 -4.01
N PRO A 25 9.91 49.48 -4.42
CA PRO A 25 10.58 50.53 -3.66
C PRO A 25 9.77 51.84 -3.64
N PRO A 26 9.79 52.61 -2.54
CA PRO A 26 8.99 53.83 -2.37
C PRO A 26 9.49 55.02 -3.22
N ASN A 27 10.61 54.87 -3.93
CA ASN A 27 11.17 55.88 -4.84
C ASN A 27 10.44 55.97 -6.19
N ASN A 28 9.48 55.07 -6.48
CA ASN A 28 8.79 54.92 -7.76
C ASN A 28 9.69 54.64 -8.98
N SER A 29 10.87 54.01 -8.79
CA SER A 29 11.74 53.63 -9.93
C SER A 29 11.10 52.56 -10.83
N VAL A 30 10.23 51.72 -10.27
CA VAL A 30 9.30 50.85 -11.00
C VAL A 30 7.90 51.06 -10.42
N THR A 31 6.89 51.28 -11.25
CA THR A 31 5.56 51.63 -10.75
C THR A 31 4.70 50.40 -10.46
N LEU A 32 3.69 50.60 -9.61
CA LEU A 32 2.64 49.62 -9.36
C LEU A 32 1.85 49.25 -10.63
N SER A 33 1.82 50.11 -11.66
CA SER A 33 1.22 49.78 -12.95
C SER A 33 2.02 48.72 -13.68
N ASP A 34 3.34 48.84 -13.67
CA ASP A 34 4.26 47.99 -14.42
C ASP A 34 4.28 46.58 -13.85
N ALA A 35 4.39 46.47 -12.52
CA ALA A 35 4.22 45.21 -11.79
C ALA A 35 2.89 44.49 -12.12
N ILE A 36 1.78 45.24 -12.14
CA ILE A 36 0.46 44.68 -12.45
C ILE A 36 0.37 44.24 -13.92
N ASN A 37 0.96 44.99 -14.84
CA ASN A 37 0.95 44.68 -16.27
C ASN A 37 1.84 43.48 -16.60
N LEU A 38 3.04 43.39 -16.00
CA LEU A 38 3.94 42.24 -16.15
C LEU A 38 3.31 40.96 -15.62
N VAL A 39 2.87 40.95 -14.36
CA VAL A 39 2.18 39.78 -13.76
C VAL A 39 1.02 39.35 -14.64
N PHE A 40 0.20 40.29 -15.12
CA PHE A 40 -0.92 39.97 -16.00
C PHE A 40 -0.45 39.42 -17.36
N ALA A 41 0.63 39.94 -17.95
CA ALA A 41 1.21 39.41 -19.18
C ALA A 41 1.77 37.99 -18.99
N SER A 42 2.49 37.72 -17.90
CA SER A 42 2.97 36.37 -17.58
C SER A 42 1.82 35.39 -17.38
N LEU A 43 0.74 35.79 -16.70
CA LEU A 43 -0.46 34.95 -16.55
C LEU A 43 -1.20 34.68 -17.87
N ASN A 44 -1.05 35.55 -18.89
CA ASN A 44 -1.54 35.25 -20.25
C ASN A 44 -0.62 34.25 -20.94
N TYR A 45 0.70 34.39 -20.80
CA TYR A 45 1.70 33.52 -21.43
C TYR A 45 1.72 32.09 -20.84
N GLU A 46 1.42 31.97 -19.54
CA GLU A 46 1.29 30.68 -18.84
C GLU A 46 -0.12 30.08 -18.88
N ALA A 47 -1.09 30.77 -19.51
CA ALA A 47 -2.39 30.17 -19.80
C ALA A 47 -2.23 29.04 -20.86
N PRO A 48 -3.02 27.96 -20.80
CA PRO A 48 -2.88 26.84 -21.72
C PRO A 48 -3.17 27.24 -23.18
N ASN A 49 -2.11 27.30 -23.99
CA ASN A 49 -2.13 27.76 -25.39
C ASN A 49 -3.17 27.04 -26.26
N SER A 50 -4.27 27.73 -26.58
CA SER A 50 -5.25 27.28 -27.60
C SER A 50 -6.06 28.42 -28.25
N CYS A 51 -5.49 29.62 -28.38
CA CYS A 51 -6.04 30.71 -29.20
C CYS A 51 -5.02 31.82 -29.54
N TYR A 52 -4.25 31.61 -30.61
CA TYR A 52 -3.64 32.69 -31.40
C TYR A 52 -4.19 32.62 -32.83
N ASP A 53 -5.51 32.77 -32.96
CA ASP A 53 -6.19 33.00 -34.24
C ASP A 53 -6.44 34.50 -34.45
N THR A 54 -6.52 34.91 -35.72
CA THR A 54 -6.40 36.31 -36.14
C THR A 54 -7.59 37.21 -35.74
N PRO A 55 -7.36 38.51 -35.49
CA PRO A 55 -8.42 39.46 -35.23
C PRO A 55 -9.30 39.66 -36.47
N GLY A 56 -10.59 39.36 -36.37
CA GLY A 56 -11.57 39.55 -37.45
C GLY A 56 -12.89 38.78 -37.34
N SER A 57 -12.96 37.74 -36.50
CA SER A 57 -14.16 36.89 -36.37
C SER A 57 -15.16 37.42 -35.33
N THR A 58 -16.19 38.14 -35.79
CA THR A 58 -17.38 38.45 -34.98
C THR A 58 -18.36 37.28 -34.99
N ARG A 59 -18.55 36.60 -33.85
CA ARG A 59 -19.66 35.64 -33.65
C ARG A 59 -20.46 35.94 -32.37
N PRO A 60 -21.78 35.69 -32.33
CA PRO A 60 -22.63 36.14 -31.21
C PRO A 60 -22.48 35.30 -29.95
N TRP A 61 -22.73 35.90 -28.79
CA TRP A 61 -22.80 35.21 -27.50
C TRP A 61 -24.20 34.60 -27.30
N ILE A 62 -24.32 33.27 -27.28
CA ILE A 62 -25.56 32.56 -26.94
C ILE A 62 -25.33 31.61 -25.75
N ARG A 63 -26.39 31.40 -24.97
CA ARG A 63 -26.44 30.92 -23.57
C ARG A 63 -25.93 29.48 -23.40
N GLY A 64 -25.25 29.15 -22.29
CA GLY A 64 -25.03 27.74 -21.93
C GLY A 64 -23.87 27.34 -20.98
N MET A 65 -22.97 28.25 -20.57
CA MET A 65 -21.85 27.95 -19.64
C MET A 65 -21.00 26.68 -19.94
N LYS A 66 -20.22 26.70 -21.04
CA LYS A 66 -19.07 25.79 -21.22
C LYS A 66 -17.93 26.43 -22.02
N HIS A 67 -17.55 27.65 -21.63
CA HIS A 67 -16.41 28.35 -22.23
C HIS A 67 -15.09 27.64 -21.92
N LYS A 68 -14.22 27.47 -22.92
CA LYS A 68 -12.78 27.23 -22.67
C LYS A 68 -12.27 28.40 -21.80
N LEU A 69 -11.48 28.11 -20.77
CA LEU A 69 -10.91 29.12 -19.87
C LEU A 69 -9.78 29.89 -20.58
N VAL A 70 -10.16 30.87 -21.41
CA VAL A 70 -9.23 31.74 -22.14
C VAL A 70 -8.79 32.90 -21.22
N GLY A 71 -7.47 33.05 -21.09
CA GLY A 71 -6.83 34.14 -20.36
C GLY A 71 -6.60 33.90 -18.85
N PRO A 72 -6.04 34.91 -18.15
CA PRO A 72 -5.58 34.80 -16.76
C PRO A 72 -6.68 34.42 -15.78
N GLN A 73 -6.50 33.32 -15.07
CA GLN A 73 -7.45 32.89 -14.04
C GLN A 73 -7.06 33.43 -12.67
N LEU A 74 -8.07 33.83 -11.89
CA LEU A 74 -7.88 34.54 -10.62
C LEU A 74 -7.12 33.72 -9.56
N TRP A 75 -7.19 32.39 -9.63
CA TRP A 75 -6.43 31.48 -8.77
C TRP A 75 -4.95 31.35 -9.20
N MET A 76 -4.60 31.54 -10.49
CA MET A 76 -3.21 31.51 -10.97
C MET A 76 -2.37 32.67 -10.42
N ALA A 77 -3.02 33.80 -10.09
CA ALA A 77 -2.39 34.94 -9.42
C ALA A 77 -2.14 34.65 -7.92
N THR A 78 -1.39 33.58 -7.62
CA THR A 78 -1.00 33.22 -6.25
C THR A 78 -0.02 34.24 -5.67
N ARG A 79 0.11 34.28 -4.34
CA ARG A 79 1.00 35.24 -3.69
C ARG A 79 2.46 34.93 -4.03
N LYS A 80 2.86 33.65 -4.04
CA LYS A 80 4.18 33.20 -4.52
C LYS A 80 4.45 33.59 -5.98
N PHE A 81 3.49 33.41 -6.89
CA PHE A 81 3.66 33.78 -8.30
C PHE A 81 3.87 35.28 -8.48
N VAL A 82 3.06 36.11 -7.80
CA VAL A 82 3.17 37.57 -7.87
C VAL A 82 4.51 38.07 -7.31
N VAL A 83 5.02 37.47 -6.23
CA VAL A 83 6.37 37.77 -5.71
C VAL A 83 7.43 37.49 -6.77
N GLN A 84 7.48 36.26 -7.31
CA GLN A 84 8.50 35.86 -8.28
C GLN A 84 8.48 36.74 -9.55
N ARG A 85 7.31 37.07 -10.10
CA ARG A 85 7.24 37.93 -11.30
C ARG A 85 7.68 39.37 -11.04
N VAL A 86 7.52 39.88 -9.81
CA VAL A 86 7.98 41.23 -9.43
C VAL A 86 9.46 41.24 -9.07
N GLU A 87 9.97 40.14 -8.52
CA GLU A 87 11.38 39.89 -8.26
C GLU A 87 12.19 39.85 -9.57
N GLU A 88 11.81 39.00 -10.53
CA GLU A 88 12.43 38.93 -11.87
C GLU A 88 12.42 40.30 -12.61
N MET A 89 11.40 41.13 -12.37
CA MET A 89 11.31 42.49 -12.92
C MET A 89 12.32 43.45 -12.29
N LEU A 90 12.51 43.36 -10.96
CA LEU A 90 13.43 44.21 -10.22
C LEU A 90 14.88 43.79 -10.50
N GLU A 91 15.16 42.50 -10.60
CA GLU A 91 16.45 41.97 -11.08
C GLU A 91 16.80 42.51 -12.48
N ALA A 92 15.84 42.51 -13.42
CA ALA A 92 16.05 43.01 -14.78
C ALA A 92 16.37 44.52 -14.84
N GLU A 93 15.83 45.32 -13.92
CA GLU A 93 16.16 46.74 -13.74
C GLU A 93 17.40 46.98 -12.85
N GLY A 94 18.05 45.91 -12.35
CA GLY A 94 19.24 46.00 -11.49
C GLY A 94 18.96 46.43 -10.04
N ILE A 95 17.74 46.20 -9.55
CA ILE A 95 17.24 46.66 -8.25
C ILE A 95 17.10 45.49 -7.28
N ASP A 96 18.11 45.26 -6.44
CA ASP A 96 17.95 44.43 -5.23
C ASP A 96 17.07 45.16 -4.19
N TRP A 97 15.76 44.97 -4.30
CA TRP A 97 14.78 45.44 -3.32
C TRP A 97 14.19 44.30 -2.48
N ILE A 98 14.02 43.09 -3.04
CA ILE A 98 13.27 42.01 -2.38
C ILE A 98 14.00 41.50 -1.14
N GLU A 99 15.32 41.32 -1.17
CA GLU A 99 16.10 40.94 0.02
C GLU A 99 16.50 42.15 0.90
N SER A 100 16.51 43.36 0.34
CA SER A 100 17.06 44.58 0.96
C SER A 100 16.61 44.84 2.42
N SER A 101 17.49 45.43 3.23
CA SER A 101 17.14 45.89 4.58
C SER A 101 16.03 46.96 4.56
N GLN A 102 16.07 47.85 3.56
CA GLN A 102 15.08 48.91 3.39
C GLN A 102 13.65 48.37 3.18
N ARG A 103 13.49 47.26 2.46
CA ARG A 103 12.19 46.57 2.35
C ARG A 103 11.74 45.98 3.68
N ARG A 104 12.67 45.40 4.46
CA ARG A 104 12.38 44.84 5.80
C ARG A 104 11.93 45.95 6.77
N GLU A 105 12.61 47.11 6.74
CA GLU A 105 12.23 48.32 7.49
C GLU A 105 10.86 48.87 7.05
N HIS A 106 10.56 48.87 5.74
CA HIS A 106 9.28 49.33 5.22
C HIS A 106 8.12 48.39 5.59
N LEU A 107 8.33 47.07 5.51
CA LEU A 107 7.40 46.06 6.01
C LEU A 107 7.17 46.21 7.52
N GLN A 108 8.24 46.38 8.29
CA GLN A 108 8.16 46.63 9.73
C GLN A 108 7.32 47.87 10.02
N SER A 109 7.65 49.02 9.42
CA SER A 109 6.90 50.27 9.60
C SER A 109 5.42 50.16 9.24
N LYS A 110 5.08 49.36 8.22
CA LYS A 110 3.69 49.07 7.82
C LYS A 110 2.92 48.24 8.84
N TYR A 111 3.53 47.22 9.43
CA TYR A 111 2.84 46.27 10.32
C TYR A 111 2.99 46.58 11.81
N MET A 112 3.88 47.50 12.20
CA MET A 112 4.04 47.96 13.60
C MET A 112 2.72 48.42 14.26
N PRO A 113 1.86 49.26 13.64
CA PRO A 113 0.62 49.70 14.29
C PRO A 113 -0.35 48.56 14.64
N LEU A 114 -0.35 47.48 13.84
CA LEU A 114 -1.18 46.29 14.10
C LEU A 114 -0.61 45.45 15.26
N LEU A 115 0.72 45.36 15.36
CA LEU A 115 1.38 44.75 16.52
C LEU A 115 1.13 45.54 17.79
N GLU A 116 1.18 46.87 17.71
CA GLU A 116 0.88 47.77 18.82
C GLU A 116 -0.58 47.62 19.26
N GLU A 117 -1.54 47.54 18.34
CA GLU A 117 -2.96 47.22 18.63
C GLU A 117 -3.10 45.87 19.36
N TYR A 118 -2.51 44.79 18.83
CA TYR A 118 -2.56 43.46 19.45
C TYR A 118 -1.82 43.36 20.79
N LEU A 119 -0.83 44.21 21.07
CA LEU A 119 -0.17 44.31 22.37
C LEU A 119 -1.02 45.12 23.37
N ILE A 120 -1.78 46.11 22.92
CA ILE A 120 -2.77 46.80 23.75
C ILE A 120 -3.90 45.85 24.15
N THR A 121 -4.40 44.98 23.27
CA THR A 121 -5.42 43.98 23.67
C THR A 121 -4.85 42.93 24.64
N TRP A 122 -3.56 42.57 24.52
CA TRP A 122 -2.87 41.68 25.45
C TRP A 122 -2.79 42.26 26.87
N ARG A 123 -2.42 43.54 26.97
CA ARG A 123 -2.24 44.27 28.23
C ARG A 123 -2.64 45.75 28.06
N PRO A 124 -3.91 46.13 28.32
CA PRO A 124 -4.41 47.48 28.02
C PRO A 124 -3.61 48.65 28.62
N VAL A 125 -2.92 48.42 29.73
CA VAL A 125 -1.98 49.36 30.38
C VAL A 125 -0.87 49.87 29.45
N LEU A 126 -0.52 49.10 28.39
CA LEU A 126 0.44 49.53 27.36
C LEU A 126 -0.05 50.72 26.52
N SER A 127 -1.35 51.03 26.54
CA SER A 127 -1.90 52.23 25.88
C SER A 127 -1.71 53.51 26.71
N GLU A 128 -1.29 53.41 27.98
CA GLU A 128 -1.04 54.57 28.83
C GLU A 128 0.25 55.29 28.40
N THR A 129 0.22 56.62 28.33
CA THR A 129 1.32 57.45 27.80
C THR A 129 2.72 57.14 28.37
N PRO A 130 2.91 56.83 29.67
CA PRO A 130 4.21 56.44 30.22
C PRO A 130 4.76 55.10 29.72
N GLN A 131 3.99 54.31 28.97
CA GLN A 131 4.33 52.95 28.53
C GLN A 131 4.44 52.80 27.01
N ALA A 132 4.19 53.86 26.23
CA ALA A 132 4.29 53.84 24.76
C ALA A 132 5.69 53.39 24.27
N ASP A 133 6.76 53.85 24.94
CA ASP A 133 8.15 53.42 24.69
C ASP A 133 8.39 51.93 24.94
N ASN A 134 7.58 51.28 25.78
CA ASN A 134 7.65 49.85 26.03
C ASN A 134 6.81 49.09 25.00
N LEU A 135 5.59 49.57 24.72
CA LEU A 135 4.70 49.04 23.67
C LEU A 135 5.45 48.89 22.34
N ARG A 136 6.19 49.93 21.93
CA ARG A 136 6.99 49.90 20.70
C ARG A 136 8.08 48.82 20.73
N LYS A 137 8.83 48.70 21.83
CA LYS A 137 9.90 47.70 21.99
C LYS A 137 9.35 46.26 22.00
N TYR A 138 8.16 46.05 22.57
CA TYR A 138 7.46 44.77 22.47
C TYR A 138 7.08 44.47 21.02
N ALA A 139 6.52 45.43 20.28
CA ALA A 139 6.16 45.25 18.87
C ALA A 139 7.39 44.89 18.02
N GLU A 140 8.50 45.62 18.18
CA GLU A 140 9.77 45.39 17.46
C GLU A 140 10.39 44.02 17.80
N SER A 141 10.29 43.58 19.06
CA SER A 141 10.74 42.25 19.50
C SER A 141 9.89 41.12 18.92
N VAL A 142 8.56 41.29 18.89
CA VAL A 142 7.62 40.33 18.28
C VAL A 142 7.82 40.25 16.77
N TRP A 143 7.97 41.38 16.08
CA TRP A 143 8.27 41.43 14.64
C TRP A 143 9.58 40.74 14.29
N THR A 144 10.63 40.99 15.08
CA THR A 144 11.92 40.32 14.93
C THR A 144 11.75 38.80 15.06
N ARG A 145 10.97 38.33 16.04
CA ARG A 145 10.70 36.90 16.20
C ARG A 145 9.89 36.31 15.04
N PHE A 146 8.84 36.98 14.60
CA PHE A 146 8.01 36.57 13.47
C PHE A 146 8.82 36.45 12.16
N THR A 147 9.69 37.42 11.93
CA THR A 147 10.60 37.45 10.77
C THR A 147 11.55 36.25 10.80
N ILE A 148 12.13 35.94 11.97
CA ILE A 148 12.97 34.73 12.15
C ILE A 148 12.14 33.46 11.92
N ASP A 149 10.99 33.32 12.57
CA ASP A 149 10.15 32.12 12.54
C ASP A 149 9.67 31.74 11.13
N HIS A 150 9.62 32.69 10.18
CA HIS A 150 9.03 32.46 8.85
C HIS A 150 9.93 32.75 7.66
N LEU A 151 11.06 33.47 7.79
CA LEU A 151 12.06 33.58 6.72
C LEU A 151 13.20 32.57 6.85
N SER A 152 13.51 32.04 8.05
CA SER A 152 14.66 31.12 8.24
C SER A 152 14.48 29.72 7.64
N GLY A 153 13.43 29.50 6.84
CA GLY A 153 13.09 28.22 6.21
C GLY A 153 13.13 28.25 4.68
N GLY A 154 13.93 29.14 4.07
CA GLY A 154 14.07 29.24 2.62
C GLY A 154 12.75 29.56 1.89
N ASN A 155 11.97 30.47 2.47
CA ASN A 155 10.70 30.94 1.91
C ASN A 155 10.63 32.47 2.05
N ASP A 156 10.69 33.16 0.92
CA ASP A 156 10.83 34.62 0.84
C ASP A 156 9.49 35.36 0.98
N VAL A 157 8.42 34.57 1.13
CA VAL A 157 7.03 34.98 1.28
C VAL A 157 6.60 34.87 2.74
N LEU A 158 6.52 36.01 3.43
CA LEU A 158 6.02 36.09 4.80
C LEU A 158 4.57 35.58 4.92
N LYS A 159 4.35 34.65 5.85
CA LYS A 159 3.06 33.98 6.07
C LYS A 159 2.17 34.76 7.02
N PHE A 160 1.68 35.91 6.54
CA PHE A 160 0.97 36.90 7.36
C PHE A 160 -0.28 36.38 8.09
N HIS A 161 -0.95 35.32 7.63
CA HIS A 161 -2.03 34.68 8.40
C HIS A 161 -1.60 34.18 9.79
N LYS A 162 -0.30 33.98 10.03
CA LYS A 162 0.26 33.57 11.32
C LYS A 162 0.51 34.74 12.27
N LEU A 163 0.54 35.99 11.77
CA LEU A 163 0.65 37.22 12.56
C LEU A 163 -0.68 37.55 13.25
N THR A 164 -1.24 36.57 13.95
CA THR A 164 -2.46 36.71 14.72
C THR A 164 -2.18 37.40 16.04
N GLU A 165 -3.20 38.08 16.56
CA GLU A 165 -3.20 38.62 17.92
C GLU A 165 -2.71 37.59 18.95
N SER A 166 -3.22 36.36 18.91
CA SER A 166 -2.83 35.29 19.82
C SER A 166 -1.36 34.84 19.68
N TYR A 167 -0.76 34.94 18.48
CA TYR A 167 0.70 34.75 18.30
C TYR A 167 1.47 35.90 18.96
N VAL A 168 1.03 37.16 18.75
CA VAL A 168 1.65 38.34 19.38
C VAL A 168 1.59 38.23 20.91
N HIS A 169 0.45 37.86 21.48
CA HIS A 169 0.24 37.63 22.91
C HIS A 169 1.19 36.56 23.46
N PHE A 170 1.28 35.41 22.77
CA PHE A 170 2.16 34.30 23.17
C PHE A 170 3.64 34.69 23.10
N VAL A 171 4.09 35.36 22.04
CA VAL A 171 5.48 35.79 21.91
C VAL A 171 5.82 36.86 22.95
N ALA A 172 4.94 37.82 23.21
CA ALA A 172 5.13 38.82 24.27
C ALA A 172 5.24 38.18 25.66
N GLU A 173 4.39 37.19 25.97
CA GLU A 173 4.48 36.40 27.22
C GLU A 173 5.80 35.62 27.31
N LYS A 174 6.31 35.07 26.20
CA LYS A 174 7.62 34.40 26.19
C LYS A 174 8.79 35.36 26.30
N LEU A 175 8.68 36.58 25.78
CA LEU A 175 9.67 37.65 25.95
C LEU A 175 9.74 38.13 27.42
N GLU A 176 8.58 38.32 28.08
CA GLU A 176 8.53 38.57 29.53
C GLU A 176 9.14 37.40 30.33
N SER A 177 8.78 36.15 30.03
CA SER A 177 9.31 34.99 30.77
C SER A 177 10.83 34.79 30.67
N ARG A 178 11.48 35.48 29.72
CA ARG A 178 12.93 35.46 29.48
C ARG A 178 13.62 36.76 29.95
N ASN A 179 12.89 37.68 30.59
CA ASN A 179 13.36 39.03 30.97
C ASN A 179 13.96 39.82 29.80
N MET A 180 13.47 39.60 28.56
CA MET A 180 13.96 40.33 27.37
C MET A 180 13.24 41.67 27.16
N CYS A 181 12.16 41.92 27.88
CA CYS A 181 11.42 43.18 27.89
C CYS A 181 11.07 43.59 29.33
N PRO A 182 10.74 44.88 29.60
CA PRO A 182 10.40 45.35 30.94
C PRO A 182 9.16 44.64 31.50
N GLN A 183 9.24 44.14 32.73
CA GLN A 183 8.11 43.48 33.39
C GLN A 183 7.00 44.48 33.71
N LEU A 184 5.79 44.19 33.25
CA LEU A 184 4.60 45.02 33.46
C LEU A 184 3.70 44.44 34.58
N PRO A 185 2.79 45.24 35.19
CA PRO A 185 1.93 44.78 36.28
C PRO A 185 1.18 43.47 35.98
N GLY A 186 0.96 42.68 37.03
CA GLY A 186 0.48 41.29 36.94
C GLY A 186 -0.94 41.15 36.40
N ARG A 187 -1.16 40.09 35.62
CA ARG A 187 -2.44 39.76 34.95
C ARG A 187 -3.46 39.22 35.95
N GLY A 188 -4.66 39.79 36.00
CA GLY A 188 -5.80 39.20 36.69
C GLY A 188 -6.27 37.91 35.99
N SER A 189 -6.52 36.84 36.74
CA SER A 189 -6.89 35.54 36.19
C SER A 189 -8.36 35.49 35.72
N THR A 190 -8.59 35.64 34.42
CA THR A 190 -9.89 35.33 33.78
C THR A 190 -10.07 33.82 33.63
N ALA A 191 -11.18 33.27 34.12
CA ALA A 191 -11.44 31.83 34.10
C ALA A 191 -11.80 31.28 32.71
N GLU A 192 -11.27 30.12 32.36
CA GLU A 192 -11.73 29.33 31.20
C GLU A 192 -12.99 28.53 31.59
N ASN A 193 -14.09 28.69 30.82
CA ASN A 193 -15.24 27.77 30.81
C ASN A 193 -15.99 27.89 29.47
N ASP A 194 -16.76 26.85 29.12
CA ASP A 194 -17.61 26.72 27.90
C ASP A 194 -16.93 26.95 26.54
N PHE A 195 -16.06 26.01 26.15
CA PHE A 195 -15.39 26.01 24.84
C PHE A 195 -16.18 25.35 23.68
N SER A 196 -17.17 24.49 23.99
CA SER A 196 -17.82 23.64 22.99
C SER A 196 -18.75 24.43 22.06
N SER A 197 -19.64 25.27 22.60
CA SER A 197 -20.56 26.11 21.81
C SER A 197 -19.84 27.24 21.04
N ALA A 198 -18.72 27.74 21.56
CA ALA A 198 -17.89 28.74 20.89
C ALA A 198 -17.32 28.21 19.56
N THR A 199 -16.96 26.93 19.50
CA THR A 199 -16.31 26.28 18.35
C THR A 199 -17.21 26.28 17.09
N GLU A 200 -18.48 25.93 17.22
CA GLU A 200 -19.42 25.98 16.07
C GLU A 200 -19.77 27.41 15.66
N ASN A 201 -19.87 28.34 16.60
CA ASN A 201 -20.08 29.76 16.29
C ASN A 201 -18.90 30.35 15.49
N LEU A 202 -17.66 30.01 15.89
CA LEU A 202 -16.43 30.34 15.15
C LEU A 202 -16.45 29.77 13.72
N LYS A 203 -16.79 28.49 13.56
CA LYS A 203 -16.90 27.83 12.25
C LYS A 203 -17.96 28.50 11.36
N GLY A 204 -19.11 28.87 11.94
CA GLY A 204 -20.15 29.65 11.26
C GLY A 204 -19.68 31.03 10.79
N ILE A 205 -18.80 31.69 11.56
CA ILE A 205 -18.18 32.97 11.18
C ILE A 205 -17.19 32.78 10.03
N VAL A 206 -16.35 31.73 10.04
CA VAL A 206 -15.48 31.39 8.90
C VAL A 206 -16.32 31.16 7.64
N MET A 207 -17.35 30.31 7.71
CA MET A 207 -18.26 30.03 6.59
C MET A 207 -18.92 31.31 6.06
N LYS A 208 -19.33 32.23 6.94
CA LYS A 208 -19.88 33.55 6.58
C LYS A 208 -18.88 34.43 5.81
N TYR A 209 -17.58 34.35 6.11
CA TYR A 209 -16.55 35.07 5.36
C TYR A 209 -16.15 34.35 4.06
N VAL A 210 -16.01 33.01 4.07
CA VAL A 210 -15.80 32.19 2.86
C VAL A 210 -16.90 32.44 1.82
N LYS A 211 -18.18 32.44 2.25
CA LYS A 211 -19.33 32.77 1.38
C LYS A 211 -19.31 34.20 0.81
N LYS A 212 -18.71 35.17 1.50
CA LYS A 212 -18.46 36.53 0.95
C LYS A 212 -17.30 36.55 -0.05
N ILE A 213 -16.21 35.85 0.28
CA ILE A 213 -14.97 35.79 -0.52
C ILE A 213 -15.14 34.91 -1.78
N ARG A 214 -16.22 34.11 -1.85
CA ARG A 214 -16.60 33.28 -3.01
C ARG A 214 -16.51 34.01 -4.36
N TYR A 215 -16.97 35.27 -4.43
CA TYR A 215 -16.98 36.05 -5.67
C TYR A 215 -15.60 36.65 -6.04
N ASP A 216 -14.65 36.68 -5.10
CA ASP A 216 -13.35 37.36 -5.24
C ASP A 216 -12.15 36.40 -5.32
N VAL A 217 -12.31 35.13 -4.90
CA VAL A 217 -11.21 34.14 -4.79
C VAL A 217 -11.67 32.69 -5.08
N ILE A 218 -12.92 32.34 -4.72
CA ILE A 218 -13.42 30.95 -4.77
C ILE A 218 -14.64 30.79 -5.71
N PRO A 219 -14.58 31.20 -6.99
CA PRO A 219 -15.74 31.12 -7.89
C PRO A 219 -16.08 29.69 -8.36
N PHE A 220 -15.19 28.71 -8.18
CA PHE A 220 -15.28 27.38 -8.81
C PHE A 220 -15.21 26.17 -7.86
N ALA A 221 -15.08 26.35 -6.55
CA ALA A 221 -15.00 25.21 -5.63
C ALA A 221 -16.36 24.50 -5.55
N GLN A 222 -16.35 23.20 -5.79
CA GLN A 222 -17.57 22.38 -5.73
C GLN A 222 -18.01 22.15 -4.28
N ASP A 223 -17.05 22.05 -3.35
CA ASP A 223 -17.29 21.89 -1.92
C ASP A 223 -16.81 23.12 -1.14
N LEU A 224 -17.75 23.97 -0.74
CA LEU A 224 -17.49 25.14 0.12
C LEU A 224 -17.27 24.76 1.59
N ASP A 225 -17.71 23.59 2.01
CA ASP A 225 -17.57 23.11 3.38
C ASP A 225 -16.19 22.46 3.58
N ALA A 226 -15.63 21.75 2.60
CA ALA A 226 -14.20 21.38 2.58
C ALA A 226 -13.29 22.61 2.60
N VAL A 227 -13.61 23.66 1.80
CA VAL A 227 -12.84 24.92 1.85
C VAL A 227 -12.96 25.61 3.22
N THR A 228 -14.15 25.62 3.81
CA THR A 228 -14.39 26.16 5.16
C THR A 228 -13.66 25.34 6.23
N ASN A 229 -13.66 24.02 6.13
CA ASN A 229 -12.98 23.10 7.05
C ASN A 229 -11.46 23.28 6.98
N ALA A 230 -10.86 23.35 5.79
CA ALA A 230 -9.42 23.57 5.65
C ALA A 230 -8.97 24.93 6.17
N VAL A 231 -9.73 26.00 5.90
CA VAL A 231 -9.49 27.33 6.48
C VAL A 231 -9.63 27.28 8.01
N TRP A 232 -10.67 26.61 8.52
CA TRP A 232 -10.90 26.45 9.95
C TRP A 232 -9.77 25.67 10.64
N GLU A 233 -9.32 24.53 10.10
CA GLU A 233 -8.22 23.73 10.64
C GLU A 233 -6.88 24.47 10.60
N ARG A 234 -6.65 25.31 9.58
CA ARG A 234 -5.45 26.17 9.51
C ARG A 234 -5.48 27.25 10.61
N LEU A 235 -6.62 27.91 10.80
CA LEU A 235 -6.88 28.89 11.87
C LEU A 235 -6.83 28.27 13.28
N ASN A 236 -7.34 27.03 13.44
CA ASN A 236 -7.45 26.29 14.69
C ASN A 236 -6.28 25.29 14.91
N SER A 237 -5.17 25.50 14.21
CA SER A 237 -3.99 24.64 14.32
C SER A 237 -3.34 24.77 15.72
N LYS A 238 -2.72 23.69 16.21
CA LYS A 238 -2.39 23.43 17.64
C LYS A 238 -1.60 24.51 18.42
N PHE A 239 -1.12 25.57 17.77
CA PHE A 239 -0.35 26.66 18.37
C PHE A 239 -1.17 27.94 18.61
N VAL A 240 -2.38 28.07 18.05
CA VAL A 240 -3.13 29.34 18.07
C VAL A 240 -4.61 29.08 18.37
N ARG A 241 -5.13 29.70 19.45
CA ARG A 241 -6.58 29.85 19.67
C ARG A 241 -7.02 31.21 19.17
N ILE A 242 -7.98 31.27 18.26
CA ILE A 242 -8.46 32.53 17.65
C ILE A 242 -9.88 32.84 18.15
N GLN A 243 -10.13 34.08 18.58
CA GLN A 243 -11.45 34.53 19.04
C GLN A 243 -12.33 35.01 17.88
N ALA A 244 -13.65 35.01 18.09
CA ALA A 244 -14.66 35.21 17.05
C ALA A 244 -14.62 36.60 16.39
N ASN A 245 -14.23 37.60 17.17
CA ASN A 245 -13.98 38.98 16.75
C ASN A 245 -12.66 39.14 15.97
N HIS A 246 -11.71 38.21 16.07
CA HIS A 246 -10.40 38.30 15.40
C HIS A 246 -10.41 37.62 14.01
N ILE A 247 -11.46 36.84 13.70
CA ILE A 247 -11.70 36.29 12.36
C ILE A 247 -12.33 37.39 11.49
N SER A 248 -11.60 37.82 10.45
CA SER A 248 -12.02 38.86 9.53
C SER A 248 -12.02 38.35 8.08
N ALA A 249 -12.62 39.14 7.18
CA ALA A 249 -12.54 38.86 5.74
C ALA A 249 -11.10 38.93 5.19
N LEU A 250 -10.19 39.59 5.90
CA LEU A 250 -8.77 39.66 5.53
C LEU A 250 -8.03 38.41 6.02
N SER A 251 -8.13 38.05 7.30
CA SER A 251 -7.42 36.88 7.84
C SER A 251 -7.90 35.55 7.23
N VAL A 252 -9.20 35.42 6.90
CA VAL A 252 -9.71 34.27 6.12
C VAL A 252 -9.13 34.25 4.69
N ARG A 253 -8.93 35.42 4.07
CA ARG A 253 -8.32 35.52 2.73
C ARG A 253 -6.83 35.23 2.76
N ASP A 254 -6.09 35.69 3.77
CA ASP A 254 -4.67 35.41 3.91
C ASP A 254 -4.45 33.90 4.11
N VAL A 255 -5.30 33.22 4.91
CA VAL A 255 -5.28 31.76 5.03
C VAL A 255 -5.57 31.06 3.70
N LEU A 256 -6.49 31.57 2.87
CA LEU A 256 -6.78 31.01 1.54
C LEU A 256 -5.61 31.20 0.56
N ASP A 257 -4.95 32.35 0.58
CA ASP A 257 -3.72 32.61 -0.18
C ASP A 257 -2.59 31.65 0.25
N ASP A 258 -2.37 31.49 1.56
CA ASP A 258 -1.34 30.61 2.11
C ASP A 258 -1.64 29.10 1.93
N LEU A 259 -2.92 28.69 1.89
CA LEU A 259 -3.31 27.32 1.52
C LEU A 259 -3.09 27.05 0.02
N GLU A 260 -3.26 28.05 -0.84
CA GLU A 260 -2.93 27.91 -2.27
C GLU A 260 -1.41 27.85 -2.49
N ASP A 261 -0.63 28.73 -1.83
CA ASP A 261 0.84 28.71 -1.91
C ASP A 261 1.45 27.41 -1.31
N ASP A 262 0.91 26.88 -0.20
CA ASP A 262 1.47 25.70 0.50
C ASP A 262 1.04 24.35 -0.06
N SER A 263 -0.17 24.23 -0.64
CA SER A 263 -0.68 22.93 -1.10
C SER A 263 -1.49 22.97 -2.39
N ASN A 264 -1.50 24.10 -3.12
CA ASN A 264 -2.33 24.29 -4.33
C ASN A 264 -3.82 23.99 -4.04
N PHE A 265 -4.27 24.29 -2.82
CA PHE A 265 -5.54 23.82 -2.25
C PHE A 265 -6.78 24.18 -3.09
N LEU A 266 -6.89 25.43 -3.55
CA LEU A 266 -7.99 25.90 -4.40
C LEU A 266 -7.82 25.36 -5.82
N SER A 267 -6.60 25.29 -6.35
CA SER A 267 -6.33 24.61 -7.63
C SER A 267 -6.76 23.13 -7.61
N TYR A 268 -6.63 22.44 -6.47
CA TYR A 268 -7.11 21.08 -6.27
C TYR A 268 -8.65 21.02 -6.14
N GLN A 269 -9.24 21.81 -5.22
CA GLN A 269 -10.69 21.83 -4.93
C GLN A 269 -11.56 22.33 -6.10
N ASN A 270 -11.03 23.20 -6.96
CA ASN A 270 -11.67 23.61 -8.22
C ASN A 270 -11.57 22.53 -9.32
N GLY A 271 -10.98 21.36 -9.04
CA GLY A 271 -10.79 20.28 -10.01
C GLY A 271 -9.77 20.58 -11.11
N LEU A 272 -8.92 21.60 -10.96
CA LEU A 272 -8.05 22.06 -12.06
C LEU A 272 -6.87 21.12 -12.32
N TYR A 273 -6.57 20.19 -11.41
CA TYR A 273 -5.76 19.01 -11.73
C TYR A 273 -6.43 18.13 -12.79
N LYS A 274 -7.75 17.88 -12.71
CA LYS A 274 -8.49 17.19 -13.79
C LYS A 274 -8.45 18.01 -15.09
N VAL A 275 -8.51 19.34 -15.03
CA VAL A 275 -8.40 20.20 -16.23
C VAL A 275 -6.99 20.17 -16.86
N ARG A 276 -5.92 20.24 -16.05
CA ARG A 276 -4.51 20.10 -16.50
C ARG A 276 -4.18 18.71 -17.08
N VAL A 277 -4.98 17.69 -16.79
CA VAL A 277 -4.90 16.35 -17.41
C VAL A 277 -5.82 16.25 -18.64
N SER A 278 -7.05 16.74 -18.55
CA SER A 278 -8.09 16.63 -19.60
C SER A 278 -7.85 17.53 -20.81
N MET A 279 -7.24 18.72 -20.66
CA MET A 279 -6.91 19.58 -21.80
C MET A 279 -5.81 18.99 -22.71
N ALA A 280 -5.13 17.91 -22.31
CA ALA A 280 -4.23 17.16 -23.18
C ALA A 280 -4.95 16.07 -24.01
N ALA A 281 -6.26 15.89 -23.83
CA ALA A 281 -7.00 14.69 -24.27
C ALA A 281 -8.31 14.96 -25.04
N LEU A 282 -8.76 16.22 -25.18
CA LEU A 282 -10.05 16.53 -25.81
C LEU A 282 -9.99 17.73 -26.77
N ASN A 283 -10.39 17.48 -28.02
CA ASN A 283 -10.73 18.50 -29.01
C ASN A 283 -11.95 18.00 -29.80
N VAL A 284 -12.97 18.85 -29.98
CA VAL A 284 -14.31 18.57 -30.59
C VAL A 284 -15.11 17.40 -29.96
N MET A 285 -16.44 17.29 -30.13
CA MET A 285 -17.43 18.11 -30.86
C MET A 285 -18.64 18.53 -29.97
N SER A 286 -19.57 19.31 -30.52
CA SER A 286 -20.90 19.59 -29.96
C SER A 286 -21.96 19.54 -31.07
N THR A 287 -23.21 19.21 -30.73
CA THR A 287 -24.35 19.18 -31.68
C THR A 287 -25.60 19.86 -31.11
N ASP A 288 -26.39 20.43 -32.02
CA ASP A 288 -27.66 21.15 -31.80
C ASP A 288 -28.86 20.17 -31.57
N GLY A 289 -30.11 20.56 -31.30
CA GLY A 289 -30.73 21.87 -31.00
C GLY A 289 -32.26 21.93 -31.30
N SER A 290 -32.97 22.85 -30.65
CA SER A 290 -34.37 23.33 -30.85
C SER A 290 -34.67 24.35 -29.72
N GLY A 291 -35.50 25.41 -29.77
CA GLY A 291 -36.78 25.74 -30.41
C GLY A 291 -37.78 26.08 -29.27
N ASP A 292 -38.58 27.16 -29.20
CA ASP A 292 -38.89 28.31 -30.09
C ASP A 292 -39.35 29.54 -29.28
N ASN A 293 -39.40 30.74 -29.91
CA ASN A 293 -40.18 31.97 -29.56
C ASN A 293 -39.89 32.68 -28.19
N ASP A 294 -40.05 34.00 -27.98
CA ASP A 294 -40.62 35.11 -28.78
C ASP A 294 -40.05 36.51 -28.36
N GLY A 295 -40.26 37.55 -29.16
CA GLY A 295 -40.43 38.98 -28.78
C GLY A 295 -39.24 39.90 -28.39
N GLY A 296 -39.16 41.10 -29.01
CA GLY A 296 -38.72 42.32 -28.27
C GLY A 296 -37.67 43.32 -28.85
N GLU A 297 -37.97 44.02 -29.95
CA GLU A 297 -37.81 45.49 -30.17
C GLU A 297 -36.46 46.29 -30.23
N ILE A 298 -36.25 46.94 -31.41
CA ILE A 298 -35.83 48.34 -31.73
C ILE A 298 -34.38 48.87 -31.44
N HIS A 299 -33.56 49.11 -32.50
CA HIS A 299 -33.24 50.47 -33.06
C HIS A 299 -32.30 50.44 -34.31
N GLU A 300 -32.88 50.81 -35.47
CA GLU A 300 -32.39 51.66 -36.58
C GLU A 300 -30.91 51.72 -37.12
N LEU A 301 -30.77 51.31 -38.41
CA LEU A 301 -30.25 52.09 -39.58
C LEU A 301 -28.74 52.45 -39.73
N PRO A 302 -28.22 52.77 -40.96
CA PRO A 302 -28.72 52.48 -42.33
C PRO A 302 -27.67 51.98 -43.37
N ASN A 303 -28.17 51.54 -44.55
CA ASN A 303 -27.53 51.53 -45.90
C ASN A 303 -26.38 50.54 -46.21
N ALA A 304 -26.25 49.98 -47.44
CA ALA A 304 -27.14 49.92 -48.62
C ALA A 304 -26.63 48.88 -49.66
N MET A 305 -27.47 48.58 -50.69
CA MET A 305 -27.15 47.93 -51.99
C MET A 305 -26.72 46.45 -52.00
N ASP A 306 -27.04 45.62 -53.02
CA ASP A 306 -28.10 45.67 -54.06
C ASP A 306 -28.24 44.28 -54.76
N SER A 307 -29.38 43.98 -55.39
CA SER A 307 -29.61 42.91 -56.41
C SER A 307 -29.34 41.43 -56.00
N SER A 308 -29.88 40.38 -56.64
CA SER A 308 -31.04 40.18 -57.53
C SER A 308 -31.46 38.69 -57.51
N ALA A 309 -32.67 38.35 -57.95
CA ALA A 309 -33.22 36.99 -57.87
C ALA A 309 -33.05 36.13 -59.14
N THR A 310 -33.13 34.80 -58.97
CA THR A 310 -33.74 33.89 -59.97
C THR A 310 -34.30 32.62 -59.31
N SER A 311 -35.21 31.92 -60.01
CA SER A 311 -35.89 30.71 -59.55
C SER A 311 -36.14 29.75 -60.72
N ILE A 312 -35.98 28.44 -60.49
CA ILE A 312 -36.36 27.24 -61.28
C ILE A 312 -36.28 26.07 -60.24
N GLN A 313 -37.23 25.18 -59.93
CA GLN A 313 -38.40 24.50 -60.53
C GLN A 313 -38.16 23.20 -61.33
N TYR A 314 -38.74 22.09 -60.83
CA TYR A 314 -39.07 20.80 -61.47
C TYR A 314 -37.88 19.96 -62.05
N GLU A 315 -37.86 18.61 -62.11
CA GLU A 315 -38.86 17.53 -61.93
C GLU A 315 -38.32 16.41 -60.98
N ASN A 316 -39.02 15.48 -60.31
CA ASN A 316 -40.32 14.76 -60.41
C ASN A 316 -40.22 13.28 -60.91
N SER A 317 -40.22 12.31 -59.98
CA SER A 317 -40.68 10.90 -60.13
C SER A 317 -40.58 10.20 -58.75
N LYS A 318 -41.65 9.92 -57.99
CA LYS A 318 -42.73 8.91 -58.16
C LYS A 318 -42.23 7.48 -58.40
N VAL A 319 -42.42 6.59 -57.41
CA VAL A 319 -43.54 5.61 -57.36
C VAL A 319 -44.03 5.46 -55.91
N GLU A 320 -45.35 5.30 -55.75
CA GLU A 320 -46.13 5.05 -54.51
C GLU A 320 -45.66 3.79 -53.72
N GLU A 321 -45.71 3.68 -52.39
CA GLU A 321 -46.79 3.86 -51.36
C GLU A 321 -47.79 2.71 -51.20
N SER A 322 -48.03 2.34 -49.92
CA SER A 322 -49.29 1.79 -49.35
C SER A 322 -49.69 0.32 -49.67
N ASP A 323 -50.38 -0.44 -48.79
CA ASP A 323 -50.66 -0.24 -47.36
C ASP A 323 -51.05 -1.56 -46.61
N LEU A 324 -51.50 -1.42 -45.36
CA LEU A 324 -52.11 -2.38 -44.43
C LEU A 324 -53.16 -3.34 -45.10
N SER A 325 -53.62 -4.49 -44.52
CA SER A 325 -53.94 -4.74 -43.11
C SER A 325 -54.29 -6.22 -42.74
N THR A 326 -54.04 -6.60 -41.47
CA THR A 326 -54.88 -7.39 -40.51
C THR A 326 -55.48 -8.81 -40.79
N ILE A 327 -55.53 -9.66 -39.73
CA ILE A 327 -56.35 -10.91 -39.54
C ILE A 327 -55.82 -12.17 -40.31
N THR A 328 -55.82 -13.46 -39.86
CA THR A 328 -56.41 -14.24 -38.72
C THR A 328 -55.47 -15.40 -38.24
N GLU A 329 -55.39 -15.60 -36.92
CA GLU A 329 -55.77 -16.81 -36.12
C GLU A 329 -55.40 -18.31 -36.48
N VAL A 330 -55.38 -19.14 -35.41
CA VAL A 330 -55.50 -20.63 -35.31
C VAL A 330 -54.30 -21.54 -35.69
N SER A 331 -53.68 -22.17 -34.68
CA SER A 331 -53.89 -23.63 -34.42
C SER A 331 -53.30 -24.12 -33.08
N ASN A 332 -54.16 -24.67 -32.23
CA ASN A 332 -53.80 -25.41 -31.01
C ASN A 332 -53.58 -26.90 -31.31
N LYS A 333 -52.81 -27.59 -30.46
CA LYS A 333 -53.15 -28.97 -30.03
C LYS A 333 -52.63 -29.26 -28.62
N ASN A 334 -53.52 -29.80 -27.79
CA ASN A 334 -53.22 -30.24 -26.43
C ASN A 334 -52.65 -31.66 -26.44
N GLU A 335 -51.97 -32.06 -25.37
CA GLU A 335 -52.31 -33.32 -24.72
C GLU A 335 -52.12 -33.27 -23.19
N LYS A 336 -52.64 -34.27 -22.48
CA LYS A 336 -52.73 -34.33 -21.01
C LYS A 336 -51.48 -35.08 -20.47
N GLY A 337 -51.00 -34.88 -19.24
CA GLY A 337 -51.68 -34.45 -18.02
C GLY A 337 -51.97 -35.68 -17.16
N ASN A 338 -51.24 -35.84 -16.04
CA ASN A 338 -51.38 -36.99 -15.14
C ASN A 338 -50.87 -36.62 -13.74
N ASP A 339 -51.68 -36.82 -12.70
CA ASP A 339 -51.34 -36.50 -11.31
C ASP A 339 -50.64 -37.67 -10.60
N MET A 340 -49.61 -37.36 -9.80
CA MET A 340 -49.26 -38.17 -8.63
C MET A 340 -48.93 -37.28 -7.45
N LYS A 341 -49.58 -37.57 -6.32
CA LYS A 341 -49.28 -36.94 -5.03
C LYS A 341 -47.96 -37.42 -4.45
N ASN A 342 -47.36 -36.60 -3.59
CA ASN A 342 -46.85 -37.05 -2.30
C ASN A 342 -47.07 -35.93 -1.29
N ASP A 343 -47.73 -36.26 -0.17
CA ASP A 343 -47.95 -35.36 0.95
C ASP A 343 -46.73 -35.43 1.90
N PHE A 344 -46.26 -34.30 2.45
CA PHE A 344 -45.41 -34.28 3.66
C PHE A 344 -45.47 -32.92 4.39
N ASP A 345 -46.17 -32.92 5.53
CA ASP A 345 -46.12 -32.06 6.72
C ASP A 345 -45.90 -30.53 6.61
N ASP A 346 -46.94 -29.78 7.02
CA ASP A 346 -46.88 -28.35 7.39
C ASP A 346 -46.20 -28.13 8.77
N ASP A 347 -45.13 -27.33 8.83
CA ASP A 347 -44.58 -26.77 10.08
C ASP A 347 -45.07 -25.31 10.26
N PRO A 348 -45.89 -24.99 11.30
CA PRO A 348 -46.64 -23.74 11.37
C PRO A 348 -45.84 -22.51 11.87
N LEU A 349 -44.74 -22.15 11.21
CA LEU A 349 -43.88 -21.03 11.59
C LEU A 349 -44.09 -19.74 10.76
N ILE A 350 -44.93 -18.86 11.33
CA ILE A 350 -44.95 -17.40 11.14
C ILE A 350 -45.21 -16.89 9.69
N LYS A 351 -46.50 -16.72 9.35
CA LYS A 351 -46.93 -15.82 8.27
C LYS A 351 -46.67 -14.35 8.65
N HIS A 352 -45.46 -13.86 8.38
CA HIS A 352 -45.18 -12.42 8.42
C HIS A 352 -45.93 -11.70 7.30
N THR A 353 -47.09 -11.13 7.62
CA THR A 353 -47.78 -10.17 6.76
C THR A 353 -47.04 -8.84 6.78
N TRP A 354 -46.14 -8.65 5.82
CA TRP A 354 -45.44 -7.39 5.60
C TRP A 354 -46.44 -6.26 5.35
N LYS A 355 -46.62 -5.39 6.35
CA LYS A 355 -47.37 -4.14 6.19
C LYS A 355 -46.46 -3.12 5.53
N PHE A 356 -46.59 -2.98 4.21
CA PHE A 356 -45.93 -1.96 3.42
C PHE A 356 -46.03 -0.57 4.08
N SER A 357 -44.98 0.24 3.97
CA SER A 357 -45.09 1.63 4.43
C SER A 357 -46.11 2.40 3.57
N THR A 358 -46.99 3.15 4.24
CA THR A 358 -47.95 4.09 3.64
C THR A 358 -47.55 5.55 3.86
N LYS A 359 -46.35 5.80 4.39
CA LYS A 359 -45.89 7.13 4.79
C LYS A 359 -44.43 7.38 4.41
N LYS A 360 -44.15 8.63 4.08
CA LYS A 360 -42.81 9.19 3.87
C LYS A 360 -42.34 9.90 5.16
N GLU A 361 -42.11 9.13 6.23
CA GLU A 361 -41.60 9.62 7.53
C GLU A 361 -40.19 9.10 7.83
N ILE A 362 -39.46 9.71 8.77
CA ILE A 362 -38.06 9.35 9.06
C ILE A 362 -37.99 7.89 9.53
N GLY A 363 -37.08 7.12 8.93
CA GLY A 363 -36.93 5.67 9.11
C GLY A 363 -37.84 4.83 8.19
N ALA A 364 -38.75 5.42 7.42
CA ALA A 364 -39.55 4.69 6.44
C ALA A 364 -38.71 4.30 5.22
N ARG A 365 -38.91 3.06 4.74
CA ARG A 365 -38.38 2.54 3.48
C ARG A 365 -39.16 3.11 2.30
N VAL A 366 -38.44 3.57 1.28
CA VAL A 366 -38.97 4.29 0.12
C VAL A 366 -38.18 3.95 -1.14
N TYR A 367 -38.84 4.11 -2.30
CA TYR A 367 -38.21 4.07 -3.62
C TYR A 367 -37.99 5.50 -4.09
N ALA A 368 -36.74 5.90 -4.33
CA ALA A 368 -36.37 7.29 -4.58
C ALA A 368 -35.48 7.43 -5.82
N GLU A 369 -35.67 8.52 -6.57
CA GLU A 369 -34.84 8.87 -7.73
C GLU A 369 -33.42 9.24 -7.27
N PHE A 370 -32.42 8.68 -7.95
CA PHE A 370 -31.00 8.95 -7.71
C PHE A 370 -30.42 9.85 -8.81
N THR A 371 -29.14 10.22 -8.70
CA THR A 371 -28.51 11.26 -9.55
C THR A 371 -28.41 10.91 -11.04
N ASN A 372 -28.58 9.64 -11.42
CA ASN A 372 -28.71 9.15 -12.79
C ASN A 372 -30.13 9.20 -13.37
N GLY A 373 -31.16 9.45 -12.54
CA GLY A 373 -32.58 9.41 -12.94
C GLY A 373 -33.26 8.05 -12.78
N ASP A 374 -32.50 7.01 -12.42
CA ASP A 374 -33.06 5.71 -12.02
C ASP A 374 -33.53 5.73 -10.56
N TYR A 375 -34.36 4.76 -10.17
CA TYR A 375 -34.96 4.68 -8.83
C TYR A 375 -34.44 3.49 -8.04
N TYR A 376 -34.13 3.70 -6.77
CA TYR A 376 -33.53 2.70 -5.89
C TYR A 376 -34.20 2.67 -4.51
N TRP A 377 -34.02 1.56 -3.79
CA TRP A 377 -34.50 1.41 -2.41
C TRP A 377 -33.59 2.14 -1.43
N GLY A 378 -34.21 2.88 -0.52
CA GLY A 378 -33.53 3.53 0.60
C GLY A 378 -34.47 3.81 1.76
N HIS A 379 -33.90 4.43 2.79
CA HIS A 379 -34.60 4.82 4.02
C HIS A 379 -34.48 6.34 4.21
N ILE A 380 -35.59 7.00 4.57
CA ILE A 380 -35.59 8.44 4.83
C ILE A 380 -34.78 8.71 6.11
N GLY A 381 -33.62 9.34 6.00
CA GLY A 381 -32.83 9.80 7.15
C GLY A 381 -33.33 11.14 7.72
N GLN A 382 -33.83 12.03 6.85
CA GLN A 382 -34.39 13.33 7.26
C GLN A 382 -35.48 13.81 6.29
N VAL A 383 -36.47 14.54 6.81
CA VAL A 383 -37.44 15.30 6.02
C VAL A 383 -37.21 16.78 6.28
N VAL A 384 -37.09 17.57 5.21
CA VAL A 384 -36.89 19.02 5.26
C VAL A 384 -38.12 19.72 4.70
N THR A 385 -38.77 20.56 5.50
CA THR A 385 -39.91 21.38 5.08
C THR A 385 -39.50 22.84 5.09
N THR A 386 -39.52 23.48 3.91
CA THR A 386 -39.07 24.87 3.77
C THR A 386 -40.12 25.83 4.36
N LYS A 387 -39.71 26.72 5.27
CA LYS A 387 -40.63 27.72 5.86
C LYS A 387 -41.22 28.63 4.79
N GLY A 388 -42.52 28.48 4.53
CA GLY A 388 -43.25 29.26 3.53
C GLY A 388 -43.64 28.48 2.26
N SER A 389 -43.34 27.19 2.16
CA SER A 389 -43.85 26.32 1.08
C SER A 389 -44.21 24.93 1.61
N ASP A 390 -45.33 24.37 1.14
CA ASP A 390 -45.75 23.00 1.50
C ASP A 390 -44.90 21.90 0.84
N GLN A 391 -43.93 22.27 -0.01
CA GLN A 391 -42.97 21.34 -0.60
C GLN A 391 -42.03 20.76 0.46
N LYS A 392 -42.07 19.43 0.62
CA LYS A 392 -41.08 18.68 1.39
C LYS A 392 -39.94 18.21 0.48
N LYS A 393 -38.76 18.13 1.07
CA LYS A 393 -37.59 17.44 0.52
C LYS A 393 -37.15 16.33 1.47
N TYR A 394 -36.47 15.34 0.92
CA TYR A 394 -36.08 14.11 1.59
C TYR A 394 -34.58 13.88 1.46
N PHE A 395 -33.96 13.52 2.57
CA PHE A 395 -32.64 12.91 2.62
C PHE A 395 -32.85 11.39 2.68
N VAL A 396 -32.32 10.65 1.71
CA VAL A 396 -32.49 9.20 1.61
C VAL A 396 -31.12 8.52 1.65
N GLN A 397 -30.98 7.53 2.53
CA GLN A 397 -29.87 6.58 2.56
C GLN A 397 -30.26 5.33 1.78
N PHE A 398 -29.53 4.99 0.73
CA PHE A 398 -29.82 3.84 -0.13
C PHE A 398 -29.28 2.53 0.47
N GLU A 399 -29.81 1.39 0.02
CA GLU A 399 -29.49 0.07 0.59
C GLU A 399 -28.07 -0.45 0.26
N ASP A 400 -27.38 0.19 -0.67
CA ASP A 400 -25.95 0.02 -0.98
C ASP A 400 -25.02 0.79 -0.01
N GLY A 401 -25.54 1.84 0.64
CA GLY A 401 -24.81 2.70 1.58
C GLY A 401 -24.62 4.14 1.11
N ASP A 402 -25.04 4.50 -0.11
CA ASP A 402 -24.98 5.87 -0.62
C ASP A 402 -26.08 6.77 0.00
N PHE A 403 -25.91 8.08 -0.15
CA PHE A 403 -26.82 9.09 0.40
C PHE A 403 -27.11 10.16 -0.65
N LEU A 404 -28.37 10.59 -0.74
CA LEU A 404 -28.75 11.76 -1.54
C LEU A 404 -29.65 12.69 -0.74
N GLU A 405 -29.25 13.96 -0.68
CA GLU A 405 -30.00 15.03 -0.02
C GLU A 405 -31.04 15.65 -0.97
N ASP A 406 -31.94 16.44 -0.39
CA ASP A 406 -32.76 17.42 -1.11
C ASP A 406 -33.71 16.85 -2.20
N ILE A 407 -33.97 15.54 -2.22
CA ILE A 407 -34.88 14.86 -3.17
C ILE A 407 -36.32 15.38 -2.97
N PRO A 408 -37.00 15.88 -4.01
CA PRO A 408 -38.34 16.46 -3.85
C PRO A 408 -39.42 15.40 -3.66
N GLU A 409 -40.53 15.76 -2.99
CA GLU A 409 -41.60 14.82 -2.58
C GLU A 409 -42.27 14.02 -3.72
N ASN A 410 -42.21 14.50 -4.96
CA ASN A 410 -42.71 13.82 -6.16
C ASN A 410 -41.71 12.81 -6.77
N LYS A 411 -40.51 12.69 -6.20
CA LYS A 411 -39.43 11.77 -6.63
C LYS A 411 -39.09 10.71 -5.56
N VAL A 412 -39.92 10.63 -4.52
CA VAL A 412 -39.85 9.63 -3.45
C VAL A 412 -41.22 8.97 -3.30
N TYR A 413 -41.28 7.64 -3.38
CA TYR A 413 -42.50 6.85 -3.28
C TYR A 413 -42.42 5.95 -2.04
N SER A 414 -43.48 5.87 -1.23
CA SER A 414 -43.59 4.76 -0.28
C SER A 414 -43.84 3.45 -1.04
N GLU A 415 -43.61 2.28 -0.42
CA GLU A 415 -43.90 0.97 -1.03
C GLU A 415 -45.35 0.87 -1.54
N THR A 416 -46.29 1.52 -0.83
CA THR A 416 -47.70 1.61 -1.24
C THR A 416 -47.93 2.58 -2.40
N ASP A 417 -47.23 3.73 -2.44
CA ASP A 417 -47.30 4.67 -3.56
C ASP A 417 -46.69 4.06 -4.83
N TYR A 418 -45.58 3.33 -4.71
CA TYR A 418 -44.90 2.66 -5.81
C TYR A 418 -45.83 1.67 -6.52
N LYS A 419 -46.45 0.75 -5.75
CA LYS A 419 -47.40 -0.23 -6.31
C LYS A 419 -48.61 0.45 -6.98
N ARG A 420 -49.05 1.60 -6.48
CA ARG A 420 -50.14 2.39 -7.07
C ARG A 420 -49.72 3.12 -8.35
N TYR A 421 -48.49 3.61 -8.43
CA TYR A 421 -48.03 4.50 -9.51
C TYR A 421 -47.45 3.73 -10.71
N PHE A 422 -46.80 2.59 -10.46
CA PHE A 422 -46.15 1.77 -11.48
C PHE A 422 -46.91 0.46 -11.79
N GLU A 423 -48.04 0.21 -11.11
CA GLU A 423 -48.89 -1.01 -11.21
C GLU A 423 -48.18 -2.37 -10.97
N ILE A 424 -46.90 -2.34 -10.62
CA ILE A 424 -46.02 -3.48 -10.38
C ILE A 424 -45.70 -3.59 -8.88
N ASP A 425 -45.60 -4.81 -8.35
CA ASP A 425 -45.18 -5.01 -6.96
C ASP A 425 -43.72 -4.53 -6.73
N PRO A 426 -43.45 -3.80 -5.62
CA PRO A 426 -42.09 -3.32 -5.31
C PRO A 426 -41.09 -4.48 -5.20
N PRO A 427 -39.86 -4.36 -5.76
CA PRO A 427 -38.84 -5.39 -5.62
C PRO A 427 -38.61 -5.74 -4.13
N PRO A 428 -38.60 -7.05 -3.77
CA PRO A 428 -38.47 -7.46 -2.38
C PRO A 428 -37.11 -7.03 -1.80
N PRO A 429 -37.04 -6.67 -0.51
CA PRO A 429 -35.78 -6.27 0.11
C PRO A 429 -34.73 -7.40 0.02
N PRO A 430 -33.44 -7.06 -0.14
CA PRO A 430 -32.37 -8.05 -0.05
C PRO A 430 -32.41 -8.73 1.33
N LYS A 431 -32.13 -10.04 1.36
CA LYS A 431 -32.28 -10.86 2.57
C LYS A 431 -31.40 -10.30 3.70
N GLU A 432 -32.02 -9.92 4.81
CA GLU A 432 -31.38 -9.22 5.94
C GLU A 432 -30.12 -9.98 6.42
N THR A 433 -28.94 -9.38 6.25
CA THR A 433 -27.68 -10.02 6.61
C THR A 433 -27.53 -10.09 8.12
N ASP A 434 -26.82 -11.11 8.61
CA ASP A 434 -26.62 -11.31 10.06
C ASP A 434 -25.80 -10.15 10.71
N GLN A 435 -25.11 -9.35 9.88
CA GLN A 435 -24.42 -8.12 10.28
C GLN A 435 -25.40 -6.97 10.57
N GLU A 436 -26.44 -6.80 9.76
CA GLU A 436 -27.48 -5.77 9.97
C GLU A 436 -28.43 -6.18 11.12
N ARG A 437 -28.71 -7.48 11.24
CA ARG A 437 -29.39 -8.09 12.40
C ARG A 437 -28.65 -7.80 13.71
N ARG A 438 -27.30 -7.74 13.69
CA ARG A 438 -26.46 -7.33 14.84
C ARG A 438 -26.48 -5.81 15.07
N ARG A 439 -26.56 -4.96 14.03
CA ARG A 439 -26.76 -3.50 14.16
C ARG A 439 -28.10 -3.16 14.81
N ARG A 440 -29.22 -3.72 14.32
CA ARG A 440 -30.56 -3.52 14.91
C ARG A 440 -30.62 -3.92 16.38
N ARG A 441 -29.92 -4.99 16.79
CA ARG A 441 -29.78 -5.39 18.21
C ARG A 441 -28.98 -4.39 19.06
N ARG A 442 -28.05 -3.62 18.48
CA ARG A 442 -27.25 -2.60 19.18
C ARG A 442 -27.95 -1.24 19.30
N MET A 443 -28.92 -0.92 18.43
CA MET A 443 -29.61 0.38 18.46
C MET A 443 -30.81 0.46 19.40
N LYS A 444 -31.32 -0.66 19.95
CA LYS A 444 -32.36 -0.63 20.99
C LYS A 444 -31.78 -0.24 22.36
N LYS A 445 -31.63 1.07 22.58
CA LYS A 445 -31.31 1.65 23.90
C LYS A 445 -32.58 1.65 24.80
N PRO A 446 -32.47 1.39 26.12
CA PRO A 446 -33.65 1.36 27.00
C PRO A 446 -34.33 2.72 27.16
N GLU A 447 -35.64 2.73 27.32
CA GLU A 447 -36.42 3.92 27.66
C GLU A 447 -36.12 4.36 29.11
N SER A 448 -35.67 5.60 29.28
CA SER A 448 -35.35 6.16 30.60
C SER A 448 -36.61 6.72 31.29
N VAL A 449 -37.22 5.93 32.18
CA VAL A 449 -38.34 6.39 33.01
C VAL A 449 -37.91 7.54 33.92
N THR A 450 -38.64 8.65 33.86
CA THR A 450 -38.41 9.85 34.68
C THR A 450 -38.97 9.67 36.10
N GLY A 451 -38.15 9.84 37.14
CA GLY A 451 -38.56 9.66 38.54
C GLY A 451 -37.78 10.59 39.49
N SER A 452 -38.48 11.49 40.18
CA SER A 452 -37.86 12.65 40.83
C SER A 452 -37.65 12.53 42.36
N LYS A 453 -36.59 13.18 42.86
CA LYS A 453 -36.44 13.82 44.19
C LYS A 453 -36.51 12.97 45.50
N LYS A 454 -35.36 12.98 46.20
CA LYS A 454 -35.16 13.27 47.65
C LYS A 454 -35.67 12.34 48.79
N GLU A 455 -34.85 12.37 49.87
CA GLU A 455 -35.20 12.32 51.31
C GLU A 455 -35.55 10.98 52.03
N SER A 456 -34.47 10.28 52.43
CA SER A 456 -34.12 10.02 53.84
C SER A 456 -34.60 8.74 54.58
N LYS A 457 -33.82 8.39 55.62
CA LYS A 457 -34.15 7.62 56.85
C LYS A 457 -34.44 6.09 56.78
N LYS A 458 -33.43 5.33 57.23
CA LYS A 458 -33.41 4.60 58.54
C LYS A 458 -34.33 3.36 58.73
N ARG A 459 -33.69 2.20 59.06
CA ARG A 459 -34.26 0.95 59.68
C ARG A 459 -35.15 0.06 58.78
N LYS A 460 -35.49 -1.21 59.09
CA LYS A 460 -34.85 -2.31 59.87
C LYS A 460 -35.73 -3.59 59.85
N ARG A 461 -35.15 -4.76 59.47
CA ARG A 461 -35.66 -6.15 59.68
C ARG A 461 -36.95 -6.58 58.94
N THR A 462 -37.21 -7.89 59.03
CA THR A 462 -38.43 -8.69 58.76
C THR A 462 -38.90 -8.78 57.30
N SER A 463 -39.44 -9.90 56.78
CA SER A 463 -39.25 -11.37 56.95
C SER A 463 -40.46 -12.09 56.33
N ASN A 464 -40.31 -13.35 55.90
CA ASN A 464 -41.39 -14.31 55.55
C ASN A 464 -42.17 -13.98 54.24
N ASP A 465 -42.81 -14.92 53.53
CA ASP A 465 -43.15 -16.34 53.82
C ASP A 465 -43.04 -17.27 52.57
N ILE A 466 -42.79 -18.58 52.82
CA ILE A 466 -43.40 -19.85 52.27
C ILE A 466 -43.69 -19.97 50.73
N SER A 467 -43.50 -21.10 50.02
CA SER A 467 -43.39 -22.56 50.30
C SER A 467 -42.22 -23.23 49.52
N GLN A 468 -41.50 -24.27 49.99
CA GLN A 468 -41.82 -25.74 49.97
C GLN A 468 -42.22 -26.28 48.59
N GLU A 469 -41.75 -27.45 48.09
CA GLU A 469 -41.13 -28.66 48.72
C GLU A 469 -39.68 -28.90 48.17
N ARG A 470 -38.69 -29.59 48.80
CA ARG A 470 -38.61 -30.82 49.63
C ARG A 470 -38.73 -32.14 48.83
N ASP A 471 -38.10 -33.27 49.17
CA ASP A 471 -37.04 -33.69 50.13
C ASP A 471 -36.46 -35.02 49.53
N ASP A 472 -35.21 -35.49 49.70
CA ASP A 472 -33.98 -34.98 50.32
C ASP A 472 -32.79 -35.35 49.35
N ALA A 473 -31.70 -36.12 49.54
CA ALA A 473 -30.95 -36.74 50.66
C ALA A 473 -29.49 -37.02 50.24
N ALA A 474 -28.54 -37.05 51.19
CA ALA A 474 -27.15 -37.52 51.00
C ALA A 474 -26.51 -37.97 52.33
N GLN A 475 -25.61 -38.97 52.32
CA GLN A 475 -24.78 -39.42 53.45
C GLN A 475 -23.59 -40.27 52.92
N SER A 476 -22.44 -40.48 53.59
CA SER A 476 -21.54 -39.62 54.38
C SER A 476 -20.49 -40.51 55.07
N ALA A 477 -19.19 -40.25 54.95
CA ALA A 477 -18.17 -40.81 55.85
C ALA A 477 -16.89 -39.95 55.84
N ASN A 478 -16.30 -39.71 57.01
CA ASN A 478 -14.99 -39.09 57.17
C ASN A 478 -13.91 -40.19 57.32
N LEU A 479 -12.63 -39.84 57.17
CA LEU A 479 -11.70 -39.83 58.31
C LEU A 479 -10.30 -39.29 57.96
N ASP A 480 -9.82 -38.39 58.82
CA ASP A 480 -8.39 -38.10 59.05
C ASP A 480 -7.69 -39.34 59.69
N VAL A 481 -6.36 -39.43 59.92
CA VAL A 481 -5.28 -38.41 59.95
C VAL A 481 -3.90 -39.08 59.78
N ASP A 482 -2.85 -38.27 59.95
CA ASP A 482 -1.52 -38.57 60.48
C ASP A 482 -0.34 -38.76 59.51
N ALA A 483 0.78 -38.16 59.89
CA ALA A 483 2.07 -38.22 59.20
C ALA A 483 3.18 -38.51 60.21
N LYS A 484 4.14 -39.38 59.86
CA LYS A 484 5.33 -39.66 60.68
C LYS A 484 6.58 -39.81 59.84
N LEU A 485 7.70 -39.39 60.43
CA LEU A 485 9.04 -39.76 59.99
C LEU A 485 9.27 -41.23 60.35
N ASP A 486 10.12 -41.96 59.60
CA ASP A 486 11.42 -42.32 60.17
C ASP A 486 12.45 -42.88 59.17
N SER A 487 13.68 -42.91 59.67
CA SER A 487 15.00 -43.16 59.06
C SER A 487 15.26 -44.41 58.18
N CYS A 488 16.20 -44.24 57.23
CA CYS A 488 17.32 -45.19 56.93
C CYS A 488 17.01 -46.56 56.24
N PRO A 489 18.04 -47.35 55.80
CA PRO A 489 19.49 -47.21 56.00
C PRO A 489 20.39 -47.29 54.73
N ASN A 490 21.67 -46.93 54.93
CA ASN A 490 22.79 -47.36 54.07
C ASN A 490 22.97 -48.89 54.09
N ASN A 491 23.28 -49.50 52.94
CA ASN A 491 24.32 -50.55 52.95
C ASN A 491 25.00 -50.79 51.58
N ARG A 492 26.26 -51.25 51.63
CA ARG A 492 27.07 -51.67 50.47
C ARG A 492 26.98 -53.18 50.27
N LYS A 493 27.01 -53.68 49.03
CA LYS A 493 27.69 -54.95 48.68
C LYS A 493 27.99 -55.09 47.18
N LYS A 494 28.84 -56.06 46.84
CA LYS A 494 29.48 -56.24 45.52
C LYS A 494 28.97 -57.50 44.79
N GLN A 495 28.76 -57.39 43.47
CA GLN A 495 28.76 -58.44 42.43
C GLN A 495 28.67 -57.67 41.10
N LYS A 496 29.47 -57.86 40.02
CA LYS A 496 30.56 -58.78 39.63
C LYS A 496 30.23 -60.18 39.08
N THR A 497 29.50 -60.21 37.96
CA THR A 497 29.65 -61.12 36.79
C THR A 497 29.08 -60.36 35.58
N MET A 498 29.82 -60.10 34.48
CA MET A 498 30.15 -61.02 33.37
C MET A 498 28.93 -61.59 32.63
N VAL A 499 28.72 -61.15 31.39
CA VAL A 499 28.76 -61.94 30.14
C VAL A 499 28.39 -61.03 28.96
N SER A 500 29.32 -60.90 27.98
CA SER A 500 29.03 -60.85 26.54
C SER A 500 30.32 -60.48 25.78
N ASP A 501 31.06 -61.47 25.30
CA ASP A 501 32.00 -61.27 24.19
C ASP A 501 31.20 -61.11 22.87
N LEU A 502 31.67 -60.26 21.95
CA LEU A 502 31.78 -60.59 20.53
C LEU A 502 32.56 -59.50 19.77
N THR A 503 33.50 -59.94 18.93
CA THR A 503 34.28 -59.13 17.97
C THR A 503 33.49 -58.99 16.66
N ASN A 504 33.80 -58.17 15.65
CA ASN A 504 35.04 -57.60 15.08
C ASN A 504 34.82 -56.11 14.71
N GLU A 505 35.81 -55.21 14.77
CA GLU A 505 36.77 -54.89 13.70
C GLU A 505 36.21 -54.78 12.26
N GLU A 506 35.94 -53.55 11.80
CA GLU A 506 36.38 -53.04 10.48
C GLU A 506 36.19 -51.51 10.37
N CYS A 507 37.24 -50.70 10.58
CA CYS A 507 37.34 -49.35 10.01
C CYS A 507 38.77 -48.77 10.04
N LEU A 508 39.24 -48.40 8.85
CA LEU A 508 40.61 -48.01 8.50
C LEU A 508 41.17 -46.76 9.22
N LEU A 509 42.28 -46.98 9.93
CA LEU A 509 43.54 -46.20 9.89
C LEU A 509 43.50 -44.74 9.40
N LEU A 510 43.84 -43.81 10.29
CA LEU A 510 44.52 -42.54 9.98
C LEU A 510 45.75 -42.37 10.88
N ASP A 511 46.80 -41.68 10.40
CA ASP A 511 48.15 -41.67 10.99
C ASP A 511 48.24 -41.02 12.39
N ASP A 512 48.52 -41.85 13.40
CA ASP A 512 48.65 -41.44 14.80
C ASP A 512 50.07 -40.91 15.12
N ARG A 513 50.45 -39.79 14.48
CA ARG A 513 51.78 -39.15 14.59
C ARG A 513 51.75 -37.63 14.76
N ALA A 514 50.89 -37.11 15.65
CA ALA A 514 50.81 -35.66 15.91
C ALA A 514 50.68 -35.20 17.38
N ILE A 515 50.46 -36.09 18.37
CA ILE A 515 50.14 -35.65 19.75
C ILE A 515 51.20 -36.10 20.77
N LYS A 516 52.25 -35.28 20.95
CA LYS A 516 53.14 -35.28 22.13
C LYS A 516 53.63 -33.89 22.53
N SER A 517 52.69 -32.99 22.82
CA SER A 517 52.97 -31.74 23.55
C SER A 517 51.77 -31.35 24.41
N GLY A 518 51.81 -31.70 25.70
CA GLY A 518 50.73 -31.39 26.64
C GLY A 518 50.65 -29.89 26.93
N ARG A 519 49.62 -29.23 26.38
CA ARG A 519 49.04 -27.99 26.89
C ARG A 519 47.52 -28.15 26.90
N SER A 520 46.86 -27.45 27.81
CA SER A 520 45.39 -27.39 27.87
C SER A 520 44.88 -26.57 26.70
N GLU A 521 44.48 -27.23 25.61
CA GLU A 521 43.86 -26.56 24.48
C GLU A 521 42.45 -26.11 24.84
N THR A 522 42.23 -24.80 24.83
CA THR A 522 40.90 -24.20 24.65
C THR A 522 40.29 -24.68 23.33
N GLY A 523 38.96 -24.73 23.23
CA GLY A 523 38.19 -25.43 22.19
C GLY A 523 38.31 -24.97 20.72
N GLU A 524 39.41 -24.34 20.32
CA GLU A 524 39.69 -23.92 18.94
C GLU A 524 40.19 -25.07 18.04
N SER A 525 40.62 -26.19 18.64
CA SER A 525 41.39 -27.28 18.00
C SER A 525 40.69 -28.01 16.84
N LEU A 526 39.35 -27.94 16.72
CA LEU A 526 38.58 -28.65 15.68
C LEU A 526 38.53 -27.95 14.30
N ARG A 527 38.89 -26.67 14.20
CA ARG A 527 38.72 -25.89 12.95
C ARG A 527 39.85 -26.16 11.96
N MET A 528 39.53 -26.66 10.77
CA MET A 528 40.54 -26.90 9.74
C MET A 528 41.00 -25.62 9.05
N SER A 529 42.32 -25.46 8.92
CA SER A 529 42.91 -24.39 8.11
C SER A 529 42.51 -24.52 6.62
N PRO A 530 42.48 -23.42 5.85
CA PRO A 530 42.20 -23.45 4.41
C PRO A 530 43.09 -24.42 3.61
N ARG A 531 44.31 -24.71 4.08
CA ARG A 531 45.20 -25.72 3.47
C ARG A 531 44.67 -27.15 3.67
N LEU A 532 44.25 -27.48 4.88
CA LEU A 532 43.72 -28.80 5.22
C LEU A 532 42.34 -29.01 4.57
N LEU A 533 41.48 -27.98 4.58
CA LEU A 533 40.24 -27.96 3.81
C LEU A 533 40.46 -28.21 2.31
N ARG A 534 41.54 -27.67 1.70
CA ARG A 534 41.85 -27.91 0.27
C ARG A 534 42.08 -29.39 -0.05
N LYS A 535 42.73 -30.12 0.88
CA LYS A 535 42.98 -31.57 0.80
C LYS A 535 41.68 -32.36 0.96
N ASN A 536 40.88 -32.02 1.97
CA ASN A 536 39.71 -32.77 2.40
C ASN A 536 38.42 -32.45 1.61
N ARG A 537 38.55 -31.83 0.42
CA ARG A 537 37.42 -31.61 -0.51
C ARG A 537 36.98 -32.93 -1.14
N CYS A 538 35.67 -33.20 -1.15
CA CYS A 538 35.09 -34.34 -1.85
C CYS A 538 35.22 -34.29 -3.38
N LYS A 539 35.55 -33.11 -3.94
CA LYS A 539 35.69 -32.80 -5.38
C LYS A 539 34.40 -32.94 -6.22
N LYS A 540 33.34 -33.57 -5.70
CA LYS A 540 32.09 -33.87 -6.40
C LYS A 540 31.01 -32.78 -6.30
N CYS A 541 30.90 -32.08 -5.17
CA CYS A 541 29.82 -31.11 -4.93
C CYS A 541 29.97 -29.79 -5.71
N ALA A 542 28.89 -29.00 -5.80
CA ALA A 542 28.83 -27.74 -6.55
C ALA A 542 29.99 -26.78 -6.20
N LEU A 543 30.16 -26.44 -4.92
CA LEU A 543 31.25 -25.55 -4.46
C LEU A 543 32.65 -26.09 -4.78
N CYS A 544 32.85 -27.41 -4.82
CA CYS A 544 34.13 -27.98 -5.23
C CYS A 544 34.40 -27.80 -6.74
N LYS A 545 33.35 -27.91 -7.56
CA LYS A 545 33.37 -27.78 -9.03
C LYS A 545 33.53 -26.34 -9.54
N MET A 546 33.12 -25.32 -8.77
CA MET A 546 33.31 -23.90 -9.10
C MET A 546 34.79 -23.56 -9.44
N ARG A 547 35.06 -22.43 -10.11
CA ARG A 547 36.45 -21.96 -10.31
C ARG A 547 36.99 -21.27 -9.04
N ASP A 548 38.27 -21.45 -8.71
CA ASP A 548 38.90 -20.75 -7.57
C ASP A 548 38.82 -19.22 -7.84
N CYS A 549 38.21 -18.42 -6.95
CA CYS A 549 37.75 -17.06 -7.30
C CYS A 549 38.86 -16.01 -7.58
N GLY A 550 40.13 -16.34 -7.34
CA GLY A 550 41.28 -15.43 -7.50
C GLY A 550 41.36 -14.28 -6.48
N LYS A 551 40.28 -13.99 -5.73
CA LYS A 551 40.03 -12.66 -5.16
C LYS A 551 39.80 -12.60 -3.64
N CYS A 552 39.47 -13.72 -2.98
CA CYS A 552 39.48 -13.81 -1.51
C CYS A 552 40.90 -13.90 -0.97
N MET A 553 41.15 -13.57 0.31
CA MET A 553 42.51 -13.53 0.87
C MET A 553 43.32 -14.81 0.62
N THR A 554 42.72 -15.98 0.76
CA THR A 554 43.39 -17.26 0.43
C THR A 554 43.76 -17.39 -1.05
N CYS A 555 42.95 -16.87 -1.97
CA CYS A 555 43.31 -16.86 -3.38
C CYS A 555 44.47 -15.87 -3.68
N LEU A 556 44.52 -14.73 -3.00
CA LEU A 556 45.63 -13.79 -3.12
C LEU A 556 46.94 -14.40 -2.58
N ARG A 557 46.92 -15.00 -1.38
CA ARG A 557 48.05 -15.76 -0.80
C ARG A 557 48.51 -16.96 -1.66
N ASN A 558 47.62 -17.52 -2.49
CA ASN A 558 47.95 -18.56 -3.48
C ASN A 558 48.61 -18.03 -4.76
N LEU A 559 48.49 -16.73 -5.06
CA LEU A 559 49.11 -16.05 -6.20
C LEU A 559 50.49 -15.50 -5.83
N GLU A 560 50.68 -15.07 -4.58
CA GLU A 560 51.92 -14.49 -4.00
C GLU A 560 53.09 -15.50 -3.83
N GLY A 561 53.22 -16.48 -4.72
CA GLY A 561 54.42 -17.32 -4.86
C GLY A 561 54.39 -18.71 -4.20
N GLN A 562 53.25 -19.18 -3.68
CA GLN A 562 53.16 -20.52 -3.07
C GLN A 562 53.13 -21.65 -4.11
N SER A 563 54.32 -22.24 -4.32
CA SER A 563 54.56 -23.34 -5.26
C SER A 563 53.84 -24.62 -4.86
N GLY A 564 53.02 -25.15 -5.79
CA GLY A 564 52.48 -26.51 -5.78
C GLY A 564 51.73 -26.98 -4.51
N SER A 565 52.50 -27.48 -3.54
CA SER A 565 52.05 -28.26 -2.38
C SER A 565 51.40 -27.45 -1.26
N SER A 566 51.64 -26.13 -1.21
CA SER A 566 51.26 -25.25 -0.10
C SER A 566 49.95 -24.48 -0.31
N LYS A 567 49.35 -24.55 -1.50
CA LYS A 567 48.11 -23.81 -1.84
C LYS A 567 46.95 -24.16 -0.90
N GLU A 568 46.15 -23.17 -0.56
CA GLU A 568 44.96 -23.28 0.30
C GLU A 568 43.64 -23.16 -0.49
N VAL A 569 42.49 -23.49 0.12
CA VAL A 569 41.18 -23.53 -0.56
C VAL A 569 40.59 -22.14 -0.71
N CYS A 570 40.18 -21.77 -1.94
CA CYS A 570 39.32 -20.60 -2.15
C CYS A 570 38.16 -20.61 -1.13
N LEU A 571 37.97 -19.51 -0.39
CA LEU A 571 36.99 -19.46 0.71
C LEU A 571 35.55 -19.69 0.21
N ARG A 572 35.23 -19.22 -1.02
CA ARG A 572 33.97 -19.53 -1.73
C ARG A 572 33.84 -20.96 -2.27
N LYS A 573 34.81 -21.83 -1.96
CA LYS A 573 34.89 -23.24 -2.37
C LYS A 573 35.17 -24.17 -1.18
N MET A 574 34.68 -23.81 0.00
CA MET A 574 34.54 -24.76 1.10
C MET A 574 33.71 -25.96 0.62
N CYS A 575 34.03 -27.15 1.11
CA CYS A 575 33.28 -28.34 0.72
C CYS A 575 31.96 -28.36 1.51
N CYS A 576 30.81 -28.29 0.84
CA CYS A 576 29.53 -28.33 1.55
C CYS A 576 29.38 -29.62 2.39
N THR A 577 29.95 -30.75 1.91
CA THR A 577 29.95 -32.08 2.56
C THR A 577 30.91 -32.23 3.75
N LEU A 578 31.65 -31.20 4.15
CA LEU A 578 32.40 -31.22 5.42
C LEU A 578 31.48 -30.73 6.56
N PRO A 579 31.63 -31.19 7.80
CA PRO A 579 30.88 -30.67 8.94
C PRO A 579 31.10 -29.15 9.14
N ILE A 580 30.19 -28.46 9.82
CA ILE A 580 30.22 -26.99 9.93
C ILE A 580 31.39 -26.54 10.81
N GLU A 581 31.52 -27.16 11.98
CA GLU A 581 32.59 -27.03 12.98
C GLU A 581 33.98 -27.15 12.34
N VAL A 582 34.11 -28.11 11.41
CA VAL A 582 35.33 -28.44 10.68
C VAL A 582 35.69 -27.38 9.63
N LYS A 583 34.70 -26.81 8.93
CA LYS A 583 34.91 -25.86 7.81
C LYS A 583 34.79 -24.38 8.20
N ALA A 584 34.16 -24.06 9.33
CA ALA A 584 33.96 -22.71 9.85
C ALA A 584 35.29 -21.93 9.95
N GLN A 585 35.34 -20.78 9.29
CA GLN A 585 36.49 -19.88 9.32
C GLN A 585 36.17 -18.64 10.17
N PRO A 586 37.14 -18.05 10.90
CA PRO A 586 36.89 -16.82 11.68
C PRO A 586 36.38 -15.68 10.79
N ALA A 587 35.30 -15.00 11.19
CA ALA A 587 34.75 -13.86 10.46
C ALA A 587 35.50 -12.57 10.85
N VAL A 588 36.48 -12.17 10.04
CA VAL A 588 37.30 -10.97 10.30
C VAL A 588 36.42 -9.72 10.26
N GLY A 589 36.60 -8.81 11.21
CA GLY A 589 35.73 -7.66 11.46
C GLY A 589 34.67 -7.93 12.52
N PHE A 590 34.09 -9.13 12.57
CA PHE A 590 33.12 -9.49 13.62
C PHE A 590 33.83 -9.70 14.98
N PRO A 591 33.09 -9.61 16.11
CA PRO A 591 33.65 -9.87 17.43
C PRO A 591 34.29 -11.26 17.57
N PRO A 592 35.17 -11.48 18.56
CA PRO A 592 35.78 -12.80 18.79
C PRO A 592 34.76 -13.94 18.92
N GLY A 593 35.16 -15.13 18.44
CA GLY A 593 34.32 -16.33 18.39
C GLY A 593 33.43 -16.47 17.15
N TRP A 594 33.07 -15.36 16.49
CA TRP A 594 32.27 -15.35 15.26
C TRP A 594 33.00 -16.05 14.09
N THR A 595 32.23 -16.77 13.28
CA THR A 595 32.73 -17.50 12.10
C THR A 595 31.83 -17.32 10.88
N PHE A 596 32.28 -17.80 9.73
CA PHE A 596 31.46 -17.95 8.53
C PHE A 596 31.75 -19.27 7.81
N ILE A 597 30.80 -19.68 6.98
CA ILE A 597 30.91 -20.80 6.04
C ILE A 597 30.35 -20.39 4.67
N PHE A 598 30.73 -21.15 3.64
CA PHE A 598 29.95 -21.26 2.40
C PHE A 598 29.29 -22.65 2.37
N GLY A 599 27.96 -22.68 2.44
CA GLY A 599 27.09 -23.84 2.20
C GLY A 599 26.69 -23.96 0.73
N ASP A 600 25.95 -25.02 0.35
CA ASP A 600 25.50 -25.18 -1.03
C ASP A 600 24.59 -24.00 -1.43
N ALA A 601 24.98 -23.29 -2.49
CA ALA A 601 24.24 -22.13 -2.99
C ALA A 601 22.78 -22.49 -3.36
N ARG A 602 22.50 -23.74 -3.76
CA ARG A 602 21.14 -24.23 -4.02
C ARG A 602 20.30 -24.41 -2.75
N LYS A 603 20.89 -24.73 -1.59
CA LYS A 603 20.17 -24.67 -0.29
C LYS A 603 19.99 -23.22 0.21
N ALA A 604 20.53 -22.22 -0.51
CA ALA A 604 20.45 -20.79 -0.15
C ALA A 604 19.68 -19.92 -1.17
N SER A 605 19.35 -20.42 -2.38
CA SER A 605 18.44 -19.70 -3.30
C SER A 605 16.99 -19.69 -2.79
N PHE A 606 16.59 -20.70 -2.01
CA PHE A 606 15.32 -20.76 -1.25
C PHE A 606 15.20 -19.75 -0.09
N ARG A 607 16.01 -18.70 -0.06
CA ARG A 607 16.11 -17.74 1.06
C ARG A 607 15.99 -16.27 0.65
N GLY A 608 15.50 -16.00 -0.56
CA GLY A 608 15.00 -14.69 -0.99
C GLY A 608 16.01 -13.58 -1.26
N VAL A 609 17.11 -13.54 -0.51
CA VAL A 609 18.05 -12.42 -0.56
C VAL A 609 18.60 -12.24 -1.97
N ILE A 610 18.40 -11.06 -2.55
CA ILE A 610 19.15 -10.60 -3.73
C ILE A 610 20.55 -10.22 -3.26
N HIS A 611 21.26 -11.24 -2.80
CA HIS A 611 22.69 -11.22 -2.62
C HIS A 611 23.36 -11.01 -3.97
N PRO A 612 24.49 -10.28 -4.02
CA PRO A 612 25.46 -10.45 -5.09
C PRO A 612 25.67 -11.95 -5.37
N PRO A 613 25.59 -12.45 -6.62
CA PRO A 613 25.76 -13.88 -6.94
C PRO A 613 27.07 -14.48 -6.40
N LEU A 614 28.03 -13.61 -6.09
CA LEU A 614 29.29 -13.89 -5.39
C LEU A 614 29.17 -14.44 -3.96
N ILE A 615 28.04 -14.26 -3.27
CA ILE A 615 27.87 -14.62 -1.86
C ILE A 615 26.73 -15.62 -1.60
N ASN A 616 26.14 -16.19 -2.64
CA ASN A 616 25.14 -17.24 -2.50
C ASN A 616 25.73 -18.44 -1.73
N GLY A 617 25.01 -18.91 -0.72
CA GLY A 617 25.49 -19.94 0.21
C GLY A 617 26.34 -19.42 1.38
N LEU A 618 26.66 -18.13 1.46
CA LEU A 618 27.28 -17.54 2.65
C LEU A 618 26.40 -17.77 3.89
N SER A 619 27.02 -18.02 5.03
CA SER A 619 26.37 -17.91 6.33
C SER A 619 27.38 -17.53 7.40
N ILE A 620 26.98 -16.63 8.29
CA ILE A 620 27.75 -16.10 9.39
C ILE A 620 27.20 -16.73 10.68
N ILE A 621 28.06 -17.20 11.56
CA ILE A 621 27.69 -17.97 12.76
C ILE A 621 28.26 -17.27 13.99
N ALA A 622 27.37 -16.87 14.89
CA ALA A 622 27.71 -16.24 16.16
C ALA A 622 28.28 -17.24 17.19
N PRO A 623 28.93 -16.78 18.28
CA PRO A 623 29.49 -17.65 19.31
C PRO A 623 28.47 -18.56 20.01
N ASN A 624 27.18 -18.24 19.96
CA ASN A 624 26.07 -19.05 20.47
C ASN A 624 25.44 -19.96 19.39
N GLY A 625 26.15 -20.23 18.28
CA GLY A 625 25.65 -21.05 17.18
C GLY A 625 24.61 -20.38 16.26
N ARG A 626 24.00 -19.24 16.65
CA ARG A 626 23.00 -18.57 15.81
C ARG A 626 23.60 -18.20 14.45
N LYS A 627 22.91 -18.63 13.40
CA LYS A 627 23.30 -18.49 12.00
C LYS A 627 22.53 -17.32 11.38
N TYR A 628 23.21 -16.58 10.52
CA TYR A 628 22.70 -15.48 9.69
C TYR A 628 23.16 -15.72 8.26
N HIS A 629 22.45 -15.23 7.24
CA HIS A 629 22.79 -15.53 5.84
C HIS A 629 23.38 -14.30 5.13
N SER A 630 22.80 -13.13 5.38
CA SER A 630 23.38 -11.82 5.11
C SER A 630 24.33 -11.33 6.21
N VAL A 631 25.22 -10.39 5.86
CA VAL A 631 25.94 -9.56 6.85
C VAL A 631 24.92 -8.66 7.57
N GLU A 632 23.86 -8.27 6.85
CA GLU A 632 22.82 -7.34 7.25
C GLU A 632 21.97 -7.88 8.40
N ALA A 633 21.50 -9.12 8.35
CA ALA A 633 20.85 -9.78 9.48
C ALA A 633 21.81 -9.89 10.70
N ALA A 634 23.07 -10.24 10.47
CA ALA A 634 24.08 -10.31 11.55
C ALA A 634 24.32 -8.94 12.22
N LYS A 635 24.37 -7.85 11.44
CA LYS A 635 24.42 -6.45 11.92
C LYS A 635 23.20 -6.11 12.76
N ILE A 636 21.99 -6.30 12.20
CA ILE A 636 20.72 -5.86 12.80
C ILE A 636 20.56 -6.46 14.21
N HIS A 637 20.76 -7.76 14.36
CA HIS A 637 20.66 -8.44 15.65
C HIS A 637 21.77 -8.09 16.65
N ASN A 638 22.87 -7.46 16.21
CA ASN A 638 24.05 -7.21 17.06
C ASN A 638 24.53 -5.75 17.06
N LYS A 639 23.66 -4.80 16.68
CA LYS A 639 23.94 -3.35 16.61
C LYS A 639 24.46 -2.71 17.91
N ALA A 640 24.25 -3.38 19.06
CA ALA A 640 24.77 -2.95 20.37
C ALA A 640 26.13 -3.60 20.76
N LYS A 641 26.67 -4.51 19.94
CA LYS A 641 27.91 -5.28 20.20
C LYS A 641 28.93 -5.17 19.06
N VAL A 642 28.47 -4.97 17.83
CA VAL A 642 29.30 -4.62 16.67
C VAL A 642 29.46 -3.09 16.70
N GLY A 643 30.71 -2.60 16.61
CA GLY A 643 31.05 -1.18 16.77
C GLY A 643 30.73 -0.34 15.52
N ASP A 644 31.76 0.13 14.82
CA ASP A 644 31.58 0.71 13.49
C ASP A 644 31.20 -0.41 12.50
N ILE A 645 29.90 -0.49 12.23
CA ILE A 645 29.25 -1.51 11.41
C ILE A 645 29.77 -1.53 9.97
N ASP A 646 30.15 -0.38 9.41
CA ASP A 646 30.59 -0.30 8.02
C ASP A 646 32.05 -0.71 7.89
N THR A 647 32.92 -0.29 8.83
CA THR A 647 34.28 -0.83 8.96
C THR A 647 34.28 -2.36 9.12
N VAL A 648 33.39 -2.91 9.95
CA VAL A 648 33.26 -4.37 10.13
C VAL A 648 32.85 -5.07 8.84
N SER A 649 31.91 -4.48 8.09
CA SER A 649 31.48 -4.99 6.78
C SER A 649 32.62 -5.03 5.78
N LEU A 650 33.36 -3.92 5.66
CA LEU A 650 34.47 -3.77 4.72
C LEU A 650 35.60 -4.76 5.01
N GLN A 651 35.94 -4.97 6.29
CA GLN A 651 36.95 -5.97 6.70
C GLN A 651 36.51 -7.41 6.36
N PHE A 652 35.26 -7.76 6.62
CA PHE A 652 34.72 -9.08 6.31
C PHE A 652 34.62 -9.33 4.79
N PHE A 653 34.09 -8.35 4.06
CA PHE A 653 34.01 -8.37 2.60
C PHE A 653 35.41 -8.40 1.95
N ALA A 654 36.44 -7.79 2.54
CA ALA A 654 37.81 -7.94 2.09
C ALA A 654 38.33 -9.38 2.31
N GLN A 655 38.08 -9.98 3.47
CA GLN A 655 38.47 -11.37 3.75
C GLN A 655 37.98 -12.36 2.69
N ILE A 656 36.68 -12.33 2.39
CA ILE A 656 36.04 -13.29 1.48
C ILE A 656 35.96 -12.80 0.01
N GLY A 657 36.65 -11.70 -0.30
CA GLY A 657 36.93 -11.24 -1.68
C GLY A 657 35.80 -10.50 -2.38
N ILE A 658 34.89 -9.87 -1.62
CA ILE A 658 33.76 -9.06 -2.12
C ILE A 658 34.10 -7.56 -2.19
N ALA A 659 35.12 -7.09 -1.47
CA ALA A 659 35.54 -5.68 -1.44
C ALA A 659 36.21 -5.22 -2.77
N SER A 660 35.45 -5.28 -3.85
CA SER A 660 35.66 -4.68 -5.19
C SER A 660 34.37 -4.09 -5.74
N TYR A 661 33.45 -3.75 -4.84
CA TYR A 661 32.40 -2.79 -5.16
C TYR A 661 33.07 -1.42 -5.18
N GLU A 662 33.56 -1.06 -6.36
CA GLU A 662 34.15 0.25 -6.61
C GLU A 662 33.01 1.26 -6.64
N ILE A 663 33.07 2.24 -5.73
CA ILE A 663 32.03 3.27 -5.59
C ILE A 663 32.23 4.28 -6.73
N ASP A 664 31.47 4.10 -7.81
CA ASP A 664 31.47 4.96 -8.98
C ASP A 664 30.63 6.21 -8.71
N SER A 665 31.16 7.09 -7.85
CA SER A 665 30.56 8.40 -7.56
C SER A 665 30.47 9.32 -8.78
N SER A 666 31.09 8.94 -9.91
CA SER A 666 31.00 9.63 -11.20
C SER A 666 29.84 9.16 -12.09
N HIS A 667 29.17 8.06 -11.72
CA HIS A 667 28.11 7.48 -12.54
C HIS A 667 26.92 8.45 -12.71
N PHE A 668 26.47 8.63 -13.96
CA PHE A 668 25.46 9.62 -14.35
C PHE A 668 24.14 9.60 -13.56
N LEU A 669 23.74 8.45 -13.01
CA LEU A 669 22.55 8.36 -12.15
C LEU A 669 22.73 8.94 -10.73
N VAL A 670 23.96 9.10 -10.22
CA VAL A 670 24.16 9.65 -8.87
C VAL A 670 23.68 11.10 -8.82
N GLY A 671 22.88 11.42 -7.79
CA GLY A 671 22.18 12.71 -7.65
C GLY A 671 20.90 12.84 -8.50
N LYS A 672 20.46 11.81 -9.24
CA LYS A 672 19.17 11.84 -9.94
C LYS A 672 18.02 11.50 -8.98
N GLY A 673 16.90 12.19 -9.17
CA GLY A 673 15.63 11.86 -8.51
C GLY A 673 15.07 10.54 -9.03
N TYR A 674 14.51 9.75 -8.11
CA TYR A 674 13.97 8.42 -8.31
C TYR A 674 12.49 8.38 -7.88
N CYS A 675 11.68 7.62 -8.60
CA CYS A 675 10.26 7.41 -8.33
C CYS A 675 9.90 5.93 -8.51
N HIS A 676 9.17 5.35 -7.56
CA HIS A 676 8.62 3.99 -7.66
C HIS A 676 7.11 4.05 -7.41
N GLU A 677 6.32 3.32 -8.20
CA GLU A 677 4.85 3.37 -8.19
C GLU A 677 4.27 1.96 -8.28
N TRP A 678 3.39 1.58 -7.35
CA TRP A 678 2.80 0.25 -7.24
C TRP A 678 1.37 0.32 -6.65
N THR A 679 0.64 -0.80 -6.66
CA THR A 679 -0.75 -0.90 -6.17
C THR A 679 -0.89 -1.88 -5.02
N ASP A 680 -1.36 -1.40 -3.86
CA ASP A 680 -1.54 -2.23 -2.68
C ASP A 680 -2.64 -3.30 -2.85
N ILE A 681 -2.81 -4.17 -1.86
CA ILE A 681 -3.85 -5.23 -1.86
C ILE A 681 -5.29 -4.70 -2.00
N LYS A 682 -5.52 -3.39 -1.80
CA LYS A 682 -6.82 -2.72 -1.98
C LYS A 682 -6.92 -2.00 -3.34
N GLY A 683 -5.92 -2.15 -4.22
CA GLY A 683 -5.80 -1.45 -5.50
C GLY A 683 -5.45 0.02 -5.38
N ARG A 684 -5.02 0.51 -4.20
CA ARG A 684 -4.62 1.91 -3.99
C ARG A 684 -3.21 2.14 -4.53
N LYS A 685 -3.02 3.23 -5.26
CA LYS A 685 -1.71 3.62 -5.81
C LYS A 685 -0.78 4.16 -4.71
N ASN A 686 0.26 3.42 -4.39
CA ASN A 686 1.41 3.84 -3.59
C ASN A 686 2.47 4.49 -4.49
N ILE A 687 3.19 5.48 -3.95
CA ILE A 687 4.21 6.26 -4.67
C ILE A 687 5.32 6.62 -3.67
N LEU A 688 6.56 6.27 -4.02
CA LEU A 688 7.75 6.52 -3.21
C LEU A 688 8.76 7.35 -4.01
N PHE A 689 9.28 8.40 -3.40
CA PHE A 689 10.27 9.29 -4.01
C PHE A 689 11.62 9.15 -3.32
N GLY A 690 12.70 9.35 -4.06
CA GLY A 690 14.05 9.31 -3.51
C GLY A 690 15.09 9.95 -4.42
N VAL A 691 16.35 9.78 -4.07
CA VAL A 691 17.52 10.19 -4.86
C VAL A 691 18.51 9.03 -4.89
N ILE A 692 19.13 8.78 -6.04
CA ILE A 692 20.24 7.82 -6.14
C ILE A 692 21.49 8.46 -5.49
N THR A 693 21.90 7.97 -4.32
CA THR A 693 22.98 8.56 -3.51
C THR A 693 24.34 7.91 -3.73
N SER A 694 24.38 6.64 -4.15
CA SER A 694 25.63 5.99 -4.56
C SER A 694 25.42 4.97 -5.67
N CYS A 695 26.50 4.69 -6.38
CA CYS A 695 26.62 3.67 -7.40
C CYS A 695 27.81 2.77 -7.01
N SER A 696 27.62 1.46 -7.06
CA SER A 696 28.66 0.47 -6.78
C SER A 696 28.71 -0.57 -7.89
N ARG A 697 29.88 -0.70 -8.52
CA ARG A 697 30.10 -1.66 -9.61
C ARG A 697 30.94 -2.82 -9.10
N ASP A 698 30.52 -4.06 -9.33
CA ASP A 698 31.43 -5.20 -9.18
C ASP A 698 32.43 -5.18 -10.34
N SER A 699 33.67 -4.74 -10.09
CA SER A 699 34.69 -4.69 -11.16
C SER A 699 35.19 -6.09 -11.60
N ARG A 700 34.57 -7.19 -11.13
CA ARG A 700 35.23 -8.50 -11.08
C ARG A 700 34.43 -9.75 -11.48
N VAL A 701 33.11 -9.77 -11.70
CA VAL A 701 32.41 -10.97 -12.24
C VAL A 701 31.35 -10.69 -13.29
N THR A 702 30.64 -9.57 -13.20
CA THR A 702 29.57 -9.12 -14.10
C THR A 702 29.59 -7.60 -14.12
N ASP A 703 29.11 -6.94 -15.18
CA ASP A 703 28.83 -5.49 -15.18
C ASP A 703 27.56 -5.15 -14.35
N ASP A 704 27.35 -5.87 -13.25
CA ASP A 704 26.25 -5.68 -12.32
C ASP A 704 26.52 -4.43 -11.48
N VAL A 705 25.94 -3.32 -11.95
CA VAL A 705 25.91 -2.06 -11.22
C VAL A 705 24.73 -2.07 -10.25
N MET A 706 25.01 -1.91 -8.97
CA MET A 706 24.03 -1.70 -7.92
C MET A 706 24.00 -0.22 -7.53
N PHE A 707 22.84 0.28 -7.13
CA PHE A 707 22.62 1.67 -6.74
C PHE A 707 22.00 1.74 -5.35
N THR A 708 22.46 2.68 -4.53
CA THR A 708 21.74 3.05 -3.32
C THR A 708 20.76 4.16 -3.66
N VAL A 709 19.48 3.94 -3.40
CA VAL A 709 18.48 5.00 -3.36
C VAL A 709 18.22 5.38 -1.90
N GLU A 710 18.24 6.67 -1.59
CA GLU A 710 17.74 7.21 -0.33
C GLU A 710 16.34 7.78 -0.56
N TYR A 711 15.37 7.35 0.24
CA TYR A 711 13.96 7.71 0.09
C TYR A 711 13.61 8.96 0.90
N SER A 712 12.72 9.79 0.36
CA SER A 712 12.23 10.99 1.04
C SER A 712 11.43 10.58 2.28
N ASN A 713 11.77 11.17 3.43
CA ASN A 713 11.11 10.88 4.71
C ASN A 713 9.59 11.10 4.64
N GLU A 714 9.14 12.07 3.84
CA GLU A 714 7.73 12.40 3.65
C GLU A 714 6.99 11.29 2.91
N SER A 715 7.57 10.80 1.80
CA SER A 715 6.95 9.75 0.98
C SER A 715 7.01 8.38 1.67
N ALA A 716 8.15 8.03 2.28
CA ALA A 716 8.28 6.81 3.09
C ALA A 716 7.34 6.83 4.30
N SER A 717 7.28 7.94 5.06
CA SER A 717 6.35 8.06 6.20
C SER A 717 4.88 8.08 5.78
N PHE A 718 4.56 8.68 4.62
CA PHE A 718 3.20 8.64 4.10
C PHE A 718 2.78 7.20 3.79
N VAL A 719 3.55 6.48 2.96
CA VAL A 719 3.23 5.08 2.61
C VAL A 719 3.17 4.20 3.87
N ASN A 720 4.18 4.26 4.75
CA ASN A 720 4.18 3.56 6.04
C ASN A 720 3.01 3.94 6.98
N SER A 721 2.26 5.02 6.73
CA SER A 721 1.09 5.45 7.52
C SER A 721 -0.27 5.06 6.92
N ILE A 722 -0.36 4.88 5.60
CA ILE A 722 -1.58 4.42 4.91
C ILE A 722 -1.55 2.96 4.52
N SER A 723 -0.37 2.32 4.50
CA SER A 723 -0.23 0.94 4.07
C SER A 723 -0.86 -0.04 5.08
N ASN A 724 -1.38 -1.12 4.53
CA ASN A 724 -1.80 -2.30 5.29
C ASN A 724 -0.70 -3.38 5.30
N SER A 725 0.53 -2.99 4.94
CA SER A 725 1.70 -3.82 4.68
C SER A 725 1.85 -4.99 5.66
N PHE A 726 1.69 -6.20 5.14
CA PHE A 726 2.22 -7.42 5.74
C PHE A 726 3.74 -7.56 5.53
N GLY A 727 4.31 -6.70 4.69
CA GLY A 727 5.74 -6.52 4.45
C GLY A 727 6.46 -5.73 5.56
N CYS A 728 7.70 -5.37 5.28
CA CYS A 728 8.55 -4.54 6.12
C CYS A 728 8.18 -3.05 6.01
N PRO A 729 8.42 -2.25 7.06
CA PRO A 729 8.39 -0.80 6.93
C PRO A 729 9.49 -0.35 5.95
N ILE A 730 9.14 0.54 5.02
CA ILE A 730 10.06 1.01 3.97
C ILE A 730 11.31 1.62 4.62
N PRO A 731 12.53 1.13 4.31
CA PRO A 731 13.77 1.63 4.89
C PRO A 731 14.08 3.03 4.36
N SER A 732 14.89 3.82 5.09
CA SER A 732 15.31 5.15 4.62
C SER A 732 16.20 5.10 3.37
N ALA A 733 16.88 3.98 3.13
CA ALA A 733 17.63 3.71 1.91
C ALA A 733 17.58 2.22 1.52
N GLN A 734 17.64 1.94 0.22
CA GLN A 734 17.58 0.59 -0.35
C GLN A 734 18.66 0.40 -1.42
N LEU A 735 19.24 -0.79 -1.50
CA LEU A 735 20.14 -1.18 -2.60
C LEU A 735 19.31 -1.81 -3.73
N ILE A 736 19.38 -1.26 -4.93
CA ILE A 736 18.59 -1.67 -6.10
C ILE A 736 19.50 -1.96 -7.32
N PRO A 737 19.14 -2.93 -8.18
CA PRO A 737 19.90 -3.23 -9.41
C PRO A 737 19.72 -2.14 -10.48
N SER A 738 20.70 -2.02 -11.37
CA SER A 738 20.75 -1.03 -12.47
C SER A 738 19.43 -0.83 -13.22
N ALA A 739 18.77 -1.90 -13.64
CA ALA A 739 17.52 -1.80 -14.41
C ALA A 739 16.40 -1.06 -13.64
N LEU A 740 16.27 -1.30 -12.33
CA LEU A 740 15.32 -0.59 -11.48
C LEU A 740 15.75 0.87 -11.25
N ALA A 741 17.05 1.13 -11.06
CA ALA A 741 17.56 2.49 -10.90
C ALA A 741 17.30 3.36 -12.14
N TRP A 742 17.59 2.86 -13.34
CA TRP A 742 17.24 3.53 -14.61
C TRP A 742 15.72 3.70 -14.76
N GLY A 743 14.94 2.65 -14.48
CA GLY A 743 13.48 2.67 -14.57
C GLY A 743 12.82 3.71 -13.65
N GLY A 744 13.20 3.76 -12.38
CA GLY A 744 12.64 4.71 -11.42
C GLY A 744 13.09 6.16 -11.66
N CYS A 745 14.29 6.37 -12.21
CA CYS A 745 14.72 7.70 -12.67
C CYS A 745 13.94 8.15 -13.93
N VAL A 746 13.64 7.22 -14.85
CA VAL A 746 12.74 7.47 -15.99
C VAL A 746 11.32 7.81 -15.53
N ALA A 747 10.77 7.08 -14.56
CA ALA A 747 9.48 7.38 -13.96
C ALA A 747 9.47 8.77 -13.33
N PHE A 748 10.53 9.14 -12.59
CA PHE A 748 10.68 10.46 -11.98
C PHE A 748 10.67 11.60 -13.02
N GLU A 749 11.46 11.51 -14.10
CA GLU A 749 11.48 12.55 -15.14
C GLU A 749 10.15 12.66 -15.89
N ARG A 750 9.52 11.53 -16.21
CA ARG A 750 8.19 11.48 -16.86
C ARG A 750 7.14 12.15 -15.99
N ARG A 751 7.13 11.86 -14.67
CA ARG A 751 6.16 12.39 -13.71
C ARG A 751 6.31 13.89 -13.48
N HIS A 752 7.54 14.39 -13.32
CA HIS A 752 7.82 15.80 -13.10
C HIS A 752 7.78 16.66 -14.37
N LYS A 753 7.62 16.04 -15.55
CA LYS A 753 7.70 16.70 -16.88
C LYS A 753 8.99 17.53 -17.05
N SER A 754 10.08 17.08 -16.42
CA SER A 754 11.37 17.76 -16.44
C SER A 754 11.80 18.03 -17.88
N ARG A 755 12.19 19.28 -18.18
CA ARG A 755 12.63 19.66 -19.54
C ARG A 755 13.75 18.71 -19.98
N ARG A 756 13.60 18.07 -21.14
CA ARG A 756 14.57 17.12 -21.72
C ARG A 756 15.87 17.83 -22.14
N GLY A 757 16.66 18.26 -21.17
CA GLY A 757 17.99 18.86 -21.37
C GLY A 757 19.08 17.82 -21.63
N HIS A 758 20.34 18.24 -21.61
CA HIS A 758 21.49 17.33 -21.72
C HIS A 758 21.67 16.41 -20.52
N GLY A 759 21.12 16.76 -19.35
CA GLY A 759 21.14 15.94 -18.14
C GLY A 759 19.97 14.96 -17.99
N SER A 760 19.15 14.74 -19.03
CA SER A 760 17.93 13.92 -18.96
C SER A 760 18.22 12.43 -19.08
N VAL A 761 17.82 11.66 -18.06
CA VAL A 761 17.90 10.19 -17.99
C VAL A 761 17.17 9.54 -19.17
N VAL A 762 16.00 10.06 -19.54
CA VAL A 762 15.23 9.56 -20.69
C VAL A 762 15.96 9.77 -22.04
N ARG A 763 16.95 10.67 -22.11
CA ARG A 763 17.83 10.84 -23.28
C ARG A 763 19.15 10.07 -23.19
N SER A 764 19.56 9.65 -21.99
CA SER A 764 20.82 8.94 -21.76
C SER A 764 20.71 7.42 -21.88
N ILE A 765 19.49 6.85 -21.83
CA ILE A 765 19.25 5.44 -22.13
C ILE A 765 19.45 5.20 -23.63
N ASP A 766 20.46 4.41 -23.97
CA ASP A 766 20.67 3.87 -25.31
C ASP A 766 20.03 2.47 -25.48
N LYS A 767 20.19 1.88 -26.67
CA LYS A 767 19.60 0.57 -27.04
C LYS A 767 20.28 -0.65 -26.38
N SER A 768 21.27 -0.46 -25.52
CA SER A 768 22.00 -1.50 -24.77
C SER A 768 21.77 -1.44 -23.26
N MET A 769 21.18 -0.37 -22.72
CA MET A 769 20.94 -0.23 -21.28
C MET A 769 19.69 -0.99 -20.85
N SER A 770 19.79 -1.80 -19.80
CA SER A 770 18.63 -2.47 -19.21
C SER A 770 17.79 -1.50 -18.37
N CYS A 771 16.47 -1.66 -18.40
CA CYS A 771 15.52 -0.75 -17.76
C CYS A 771 14.26 -1.50 -17.29
N LYS A 772 13.78 -1.17 -16.08
CA LYS A 772 12.58 -1.73 -15.45
C LYS A 772 11.78 -0.63 -14.75
N SER A 773 11.00 0.12 -15.51
CA SER A 773 10.07 1.15 -15.03
C SER A 773 8.72 0.51 -14.72
N TRP A 774 8.37 0.41 -13.44
CA TRP A 774 7.01 0.06 -13.03
C TRP A 774 6.05 1.20 -13.40
N VAL A 775 4.83 0.86 -13.80
CA VAL A 775 3.71 1.81 -13.94
C VAL A 775 2.44 1.17 -13.40
N THR A 776 1.67 1.92 -12.61
CA THR A 776 0.35 1.43 -12.15
C THR A 776 -0.73 1.67 -13.20
N PRO A 777 -1.85 0.94 -13.14
CA PRO A 777 -3.08 1.31 -13.84
C PRO A 777 -3.63 2.66 -13.38
N ASP A 778 -4.52 3.23 -14.20
CA ASP A 778 -5.35 4.40 -13.88
C ASP A 778 -6.57 4.01 -13.01
N MET A 779 -7.08 2.78 -13.20
CA MET A 779 -8.12 2.16 -12.36
C MET A 779 -7.97 0.63 -12.34
N ARG A 780 -8.23 0.00 -11.19
CA ARG A 780 -8.21 -1.45 -10.97
C ARG A 780 -9.54 -1.89 -10.33
N ILE A 781 -10.23 -2.87 -10.90
CA ILE A 781 -11.48 -3.46 -10.37
C ILE A 781 -11.34 -4.98 -10.43
N GLU A 782 -11.57 -5.68 -9.31
CA GLU A 782 -11.50 -7.14 -9.22
C GLU A 782 -12.86 -7.68 -8.74
N GLU A 783 -13.42 -8.63 -9.48
CA GLU A 783 -14.79 -9.13 -9.31
C GLU A 783 -14.85 -10.66 -9.48
N MET A 784 -15.82 -11.32 -8.86
CA MET A 784 -16.07 -12.77 -8.99
C MET A 784 -17.20 -13.00 -9.98
N VAL A 785 -16.98 -13.85 -11.00
CA VAL A 785 -17.91 -14.09 -12.11
C VAL A 785 -18.13 -15.59 -12.31
N ASP A 786 -19.36 -16.00 -12.58
CA ASP A 786 -19.69 -17.38 -12.97
C ASP A 786 -19.16 -17.67 -14.39
N ASN A 787 -18.38 -18.74 -14.56
CA ASN A 787 -17.86 -19.16 -15.86
C ASN A 787 -18.90 -19.94 -16.71
N GLY A 788 -20.09 -20.19 -16.18
CA GLY A 788 -21.15 -21.00 -16.81
C GLY A 788 -21.04 -22.49 -16.50
N ASP A 789 -19.85 -22.97 -16.09
CA ASP A 789 -19.63 -24.31 -15.54
C ASP A 789 -20.13 -24.45 -14.08
N GLY A 790 -20.79 -23.44 -13.53
CA GLY A 790 -21.16 -23.34 -12.11
C GLY A 790 -19.98 -23.01 -11.18
N LEU A 791 -18.79 -22.76 -11.73
CA LEU A 791 -17.61 -22.28 -11.01
C LEU A 791 -17.54 -20.76 -11.07
N THR A 792 -17.56 -20.13 -9.90
CA THR A 792 -17.29 -18.69 -9.77
C THR A 792 -15.77 -18.45 -9.72
N LEU A 793 -15.24 -17.73 -10.70
CA LEU A 793 -13.81 -17.45 -10.86
C LEU A 793 -13.55 -15.93 -10.80
N PRO A 794 -12.35 -15.48 -10.37
CA PRO A 794 -12.03 -14.06 -10.37
C PRO A 794 -11.79 -13.51 -11.77
N LYS A 795 -12.02 -12.21 -11.91
CA LYS A 795 -11.81 -11.41 -13.11
C LYS A 795 -11.31 -10.03 -12.70
N LEU A 796 -10.30 -9.52 -13.41
CA LEU A 796 -9.67 -8.23 -13.15
C LEU A 796 -9.89 -7.32 -14.35
N THR A 797 -10.47 -6.14 -14.13
CA THR A 797 -10.55 -5.07 -15.13
C THR A 797 -9.59 -3.96 -14.74
N ILE A 798 -8.68 -3.62 -15.66
CA ILE A 798 -7.74 -2.51 -15.53
C ILE A 798 -8.02 -1.48 -16.62
N ILE A 799 -8.01 -0.20 -16.26
CA ILE A 799 -7.91 0.90 -17.22
C ILE A 799 -6.49 1.46 -17.18
N PHE A 800 -5.88 1.63 -18.35
CA PHE A 800 -4.53 2.18 -18.49
C PHE A 800 -4.39 2.91 -19.83
N ARG A 801 -4.07 4.21 -19.81
CA ARG A 801 -3.77 5.04 -21.00
C ARG A 801 -4.84 5.02 -22.11
N GLY A 802 -6.11 4.91 -21.74
CA GLY A 802 -7.22 4.83 -22.71
C GLY A 802 -7.50 3.42 -23.25
N PHE A 803 -6.80 2.40 -22.75
CA PHE A 803 -7.16 1.00 -22.97
C PHE A 803 -7.87 0.42 -21.75
N LYS A 804 -8.83 -0.48 -22.01
CA LYS A 804 -9.44 -1.36 -21.03
C LYS A 804 -8.86 -2.76 -21.22
N LEU A 805 -8.13 -3.23 -20.21
CA LEU A 805 -7.64 -4.59 -20.11
C LEU A 805 -8.61 -5.40 -19.24
N VAL A 806 -9.04 -6.56 -19.72
CA VAL A 806 -9.89 -7.48 -18.96
C VAL A 806 -9.17 -8.82 -18.88
N PHE A 807 -8.75 -9.19 -17.68
CA PHE A 807 -8.16 -10.48 -17.38
C PHE A 807 -9.22 -11.40 -16.81
N SER A 808 -9.37 -12.60 -17.39
CA SER A 808 -10.34 -13.62 -17.00
C SER A 808 -9.66 -14.97 -16.85
N VAL A 809 -9.98 -15.68 -15.77
CA VAL A 809 -9.54 -17.07 -15.56
C VAL A 809 -10.38 -18.01 -16.40
N LYS A 810 -9.75 -18.92 -17.16
CA LYS A 810 -10.40 -19.96 -17.97
C LYS A 810 -9.58 -21.25 -17.94
N LYS A 811 -10.01 -22.30 -18.64
CA LYS A 811 -9.17 -23.48 -18.90
C LYS A 811 -7.89 -23.05 -19.63
N SER A 812 -6.71 -23.45 -19.17
CA SER A 812 -5.43 -23.11 -19.81
C SER A 812 -5.30 -23.75 -21.19
N THR A 813 -4.56 -23.10 -22.09
CA THR A 813 -4.10 -23.70 -23.36
C THR A 813 -3.05 -24.79 -23.15
N LYS A 814 -2.39 -24.82 -21.98
CA LYS A 814 -1.39 -25.84 -21.65
C LYS A 814 -2.08 -27.09 -21.09
N PRO A 815 -1.77 -28.30 -21.62
CA PRO A 815 -2.25 -29.55 -21.05
C PRO A 815 -1.95 -29.63 -19.56
N ASP A 816 -2.90 -30.17 -18.80
CA ASP A 816 -2.81 -30.49 -17.36
C ASP A 816 -2.50 -29.32 -16.39
N ALA A 817 -2.24 -28.10 -16.88
CA ALA A 817 -2.02 -26.89 -16.10
C ALA A 817 -3.28 -26.37 -15.35
N GLY A 818 -4.43 -27.03 -15.51
CA GLY A 818 -5.67 -26.62 -14.84
C GLY A 818 -6.32 -25.42 -15.53
N ASN A 819 -6.34 -24.27 -14.84
CA ASN A 819 -6.86 -23.00 -15.33
C ASN A 819 -5.71 -22.02 -15.59
N GLY A 820 -5.92 -21.05 -16.46
CA GLY A 820 -4.96 -20.02 -16.84
C GLY A 820 -5.59 -18.63 -16.93
N LEU A 821 -4.74 -17.59 -16.88
CA LEU A 821 -5.16 -16.20 -16.95
C LEU A 821 -5.09 -15.68 -18.39
N PHE A 822 -6.23 -15.25 -18.93
CA PHE A 822 -6.35 -14.71 -20.29
C PHE A 822 -6.64 -13.21 -20.26
N VAL A 823 -5.91 -12.42 -21.03
CA VAL A 823 -6.13 -10.96 -21.17
C VAL A 823 -6.78 -10.61 -22.50
N LYS A 824 -7.75 -9.69 -22.45
CA LYS A 824 -8.36 -8.98 -23.60
C LYS A 824 -8.01 -7.51 -23.51
N CYS A 825 -7.75 -6.86 -24.65
CA CYS A 825 -7.61 -5.41 -24.70
C CYS A 825 -8.68 -4.78 -25.61
N PHE A 826 -9.25 -3.67 -25.14
CA PHE A 826 -10.20 -2.84 -25.88
C PHE A 826 -9.71 -1.39 -25.84
N SER A 827 -9.69 -0.69 -26.97
CA SER A 827 -9.45 0.76 -26.99
C SER A 827 -10.73 1.51 -26.63
N LEU A 828 -10.67 2.36 -25.60
CA LEU A 828 -11.79 3.22 -25.19
C LEU A 828 -12.01 4.42 -26.15
N MET A 829 -11.15 4.59 -27.15
CA MET A 829 -11.30 5.67 -28.14
C MET A 829 -12.22 5.27 -29.31
N ASN A 830 -12.54 3.98 -29.49
CA ASN A 830 -13.47 3.53 -30.54
C ASN A 830 -14.89 4.09 -30.35
N ASP A 831 -15.31 4.32 -29.10
CA ASP A 831 -16.70 4.64 -28.76
C ASP A 831 -17.08 6.13 -29.01
N MET A 832 -16.15 6.98 -29.44
CA MET A 832 -16.37 8.42 -29.63
C MET A 832 -16.66 8.85 -31.08
N ASP A 833 -16.33 8.02 -32.07
CA ASP A 833 -16.18 8.44 -33.48
C ASP A 833 -17.47 8.36 -34.34
N ALA A 834 -18.64 8.52 -33.71
CA ALA A 834 -19.95 8.54 -34.38
C ALA A 834 -20.33 9.92 -34.98
N SER A 835 -19.59 10.99 -34.68
CA SER A 835 -20.01 12.39 -34.90
C SER A 835 -19.14 13.18 -35.92
N GLY A 836 -18.81 12.55 -37.05
CA GLY A 836 -18.44 13.26 -38.29
C GLY A 836 -17.06 13.94 -38.34
N GLY A 837 -16.19 13.69 -37.36
CA GLY A 837 -14.79 14.14 -37.40
C GLY A 837 -13.91 13.35 -38.38
N GLU A 838 -12.75 13.93 -38.71
CA GLU A 838 -11.69 13.21 -39.42
C GLU A 838 -11.10 12.14 -38.48
N LYS A 839 -11.36 10.86 -38.78
CA LYS A 839 -11.12 9.75 -37.83
C LYS A 839 -9.67 9.71 -37.36
N ALA A 840 -9.45 10.04 -36.10
CA ALA A 840 -8.14 9.89 -35.47
C ALA A 840 -7.78 8.40 -35.47
N LYS A 841 -6.58 8.04 -35.97
CA LYS A 841 -6.20 6.63 -36.09
C LYS A 841 -6.10 6.00 -34.69
N VAL A 842 -7.15 5.27 -34.30
CA VAL A 842 -7.20 4.54 -33.03
C VAL A 842 -6.03 3.55 -32.96
N PRO A 843 -5.25 3.51 -31.86
CA PRO A 843 -4.14 2.58 -31.73
C PRO A 843 -4.63 1.12 -31.71
N GLU A 844 -4.10 0.32 -32.63
CA GLU A 844 -4.51 -1.07 -32.89
C GLU A 844 -4.09 -2.06 -31.78
N SER A 845 -3.20 -1.66 -30.87
CA SER A 845 -2.67 -2.49 -29.79
C SER A 845 -2.23 -1.65 -28.58
N LEU A 846 -2.12 -2.32 -27.42
CA LEU A 846 -1.50 -1.72 -26.23
C LEU A 846 0.00 -1.50 -26.48
N PHE A 847 0.47 -0.26 -26.34
CA PHE A 847 1.90 0.05 -26.41
C PHE A 847 2.50 0.34 -25.02
N LEU A 848 3.35 -0.58 -24.56
CA LEU A 848 4.27 -0.36 -23.46
C LEU A 848 5.64 0.05 -24.02
N ASN A 849 6.33 0.97 -23.33
CA ASN A 849 7.69 1.38 -23.70
C ASN A 849 8.71 0.29 -23.35
N ALA A 850 9.91 0.36 -23.91
CA ALA A 850 11.00 -0.56 -23.56
C ALA A 850 11.30 -0.50 -22.05
N GLY A 851 11.17 -1.64 -21.38
CA GLY A 851 11.36 -1.78 -19.94
C GLY A 851 10.20 -1.28 -19.08
N GLU A 852 9.05 -0.93 -19.67
CA GLU A 852 7.86 -0.49 -18.94
C GLU A 852 6.96 -1.68 -18.64
N LEU A 853 6.72 -1.93 -17.34
CA LEU A 853 5.92 -3.04 -16.86
C LEU A 853 4.70 -2.52 -16.08
N LEU A 854 3.50 -2.97 -16.46
CA LEU A 854 2.23 -2.58 -15.87
C LEU A 854 1.92 -3.46 -14.65
N ASP A 855 1.90 -2.85 -13.47
CA ASP A 855 1.56 -3.53 -12.22
C ASP A 855 0.09 -4.02 -12.21
N LEU A 856 -0.13 -5.31 -11.97
CA LEU A 856 -1.46 -5.90 -11.82
C LEU A 856 -1.90 -6.00 -10.33
N GLY A 857 -0.99 -5.74 -9.40
CA GLY A 857 -1.16 -5.84 -7.96
C GLY A 857 -0.35 -6.97 -7.31
N ILE A 858 -0.50 -7.07 -6.00
CA ILE A 858 0.15 -8.07 -5.14
C ILE A 858 -0.33 -9.50 -5.49
N TYR A 859 0.62 -10.40 -5.71
CA TYR A 859 0.41 -11.86 -5.74
C TYR A 859 0.60 -12.49 -4.35
N ALA A 860 1.56 -12.02 -3.55
CA ALA A 860 1.78 -12.50 -2.19
C ALA A 860 2.54 -11.46 -1.35
N PRO A 861 2.34 -11.40 -0.02
CA PRO A 861 1.32 -12.09 0.76
C PRO A 861 -0.06 -11.41 0.65
N PHE A 862 -1.14 -12.18 0.86
CA PHE A 862 -2.49 -11.65 1.02
C PHE A 862 -2.88 -11.42 2.49
N ARG A 863 -2.12 -11.99 3.44
CA ARG A 863 -2.31 -11.87 4.89
C ARG A 863 -0.96 -11.78 5.62
N SER A 864 -0.99 -11.29 6.85
CA SER A 864 0.13 -11.38 7.80
C SER A 864 0.57 -12.83 8.03
N GLU A 865 -0.41 -13.73 8.07
CA GLU A 865 -0.28 -15.15 8.37
C GLU A 865 0.37 -15.94 7.24
N ASP A 866 0.35 -15.44 6.00
CA ASP A 866 1.00 -16.09 4.85
C ASP A 866 2.53 -16.03 4.98
N LYS A 867 3.07 -15.08 5.77
CA LYS A 867 4.49 -14.92 6.03
C LYS A 867 4.99 -15.94 7.05
N LYS A 868 5.51 -17.08 6.57
CA LYS A 868 6.04 -18.17 7.40
C LYS A 868 7.55 -18.04 7.58
N HIS A 869 8.04 -18.37 8.77
CA HIS A 869 9.47 -18.60 9.00
C HIS A 869 9.91 -19.92 8.29
N GLU A 870 11.13 -19.98 7.75
CA GLU A 870 11.62 -21.08 6.91
C GLU A 870 11.44 -22.47 7.57
N CYS A 871 11.66 -22.56 8.89
CA CYS A 871 11.49 -23.81 9.63
C CYS A 871 10.01 -24.28 9.70
N ILE A 872 9.06 -23.34 9.76
CA ILE A 872 7.60 -23.61 9.74
C ILE A 872 7.16 -23.96 8.31
N PHE A 873 7.63 -23.20 7.31
CA PHE A 873 7.31 -23.51 5.92
C PHE A 873 7.77 -24.92 5.55
N LYS A 874 9.04 -25.27 5.84
CA LYS A 874 9.57 -26.62 5.55
C LYS A 874 8.80 -27.72 6.27
N LEU A 875 8.40 -27.48 7.52
CA LEU A 875 7.55 -28.38 8.31
C LEU A 875 6.21 -28.62 7.61
N LYS A 876 5.49 -27.54 7.27
CA LYS A 876 4.20 -27.59 6.56
C LYS A 876 4.35 -28.27 5.20
N ASN A 877 5.36 -27.89 4.42
CA ASN A 877 5.65 -28.47 3.12
C ASN A 877 5.99 -29.97 3.18
N TYR A 878 6.64 -30.46 4.25
CA TYR A 878 6.80 -31.90 4.48
C TYR A 878 5.47 -32.57 4.83
N ILE A 879 4.68 -31.98 5.72
CA ILE A 879 3.36 -32.48 6.16
C ILE A 879 2.41 -32.67 4.97
N TYR A 880 2.39 -31.71 4.03
CA TYR A 880 1.53 -31.71 2.85
C TYR A 880 2.26 -32.14 1.56
N SER A 881 3.15 -33.15 1.64
CA SER A 881 3.73 -33.84 0.48
C SER A 881 4.34 -32.94 -0.62
N GLN A 882 4.97 -31.84 -0.22
CA GLN A 882 5.57 -30.79 -1.06
C GLN A 882 4.57 -29.93 -1.89
N VAL A 883 3.27 -29.94 -1.55
CA VAL A 883 2.25 -29.12 -2.25
C VAL A 883 2.42 -27.62 -1.96
N CYS A 884 2.79 -27.23 -0.74
CA CYS A 884 2.93 -25.82 -0.37
C CYS A 884 4.05 -25.10 -1.15
N GLU A 885 5.11 -25.80 -1.55
CA GLU A 885 6.21 -25.26 -2.39
C GLU A 885 5.75 -24.75 -3.75
N GLU A 886 4.61 -25.24 -4.26
CA GLU A 886 4.05 -24.79 -5.54
C GLU A 886 3.44 -23.38 -5.47
N TRP A 887 3.17 -22.91 -4.25
CA TRP A 887 2.47 -21.67 -3.92
C TRP A 887 3.24 -20.85 -2.87
N CYS A 888 4.56 -21.09 -2.78
CA CYS A 888 5.47 -20.36 -1.92
C CYS A 888 6.35 -19.41 -2.73
N PHE A 889 6.61 -18.23 -2.17
CA PHE A 889 7.55 -17.24 -2.68
C PHE A 889 8.52 -16.90 -1.56
N ASN A 890 9.78 -16.65 -1.89
CA ASN A 890 10.69 -16.16 -0.87
C ASN A 890 10.22 -14.77 -0.36
N ALA A 891 10.43 -14.46 0.93
CA ALA A 891 10.26 -13.10 1.42
C ALA A 891 11.54 -12.26 1.15
N MET A 892 11.49 -10.96 1.44
CA MET A 892 12.71 -10.13 1.47
C MET A 892 13.63 -10.44 2.67
N GLU A 893 13.14 -11.12 3.72
CA GLU A 893 13.95 -11.55 4.86
C GLU A 893 14.50 -12.97 4.67
N ASP A 894 15.81 -13.15 4.94
CA ASP A 894 16.60 -14.39 4.75
C ASP A 894 15.98 -15.68 5.33
N ASP A 895 15.10 -15.54 6.33
CA ASP A 895 14.52 -16.59 7.16
C ASP A 895 12.99 -16.74 6.98
N HIS A 896 12.38 -16.06 5.98
CA HIS A 896 10.94 -16.09 5.74
C HIS A 896 10.54 -16.40 4.29
N GLN A 897 9.34 -16.94 4.12
CA GLN A 897 8.68 -17.17 2.83
C GLN A 897 7.20 -16.77 2.92
N TYR A 898 6.64 -16.27 1.83
CA TYR A 898 5.20 -16.05 1.66
C TYR A 898 4.57 -17.32 1.09
N ASP A 899 3.80 -18.02 1.91
CA ASP A 899 3.08 -19.25 1.61
C ASP A 899 1.58 -18.96 1.72
N ILE A 900 0.92 -18.89 0.56
CA ILE A 900 -0.51 -18.55 0.45
C ILE A 900 -1.43 -19.79 0.59
N THR A 901 -0.89 -20.92 1.10
CA THR A 901 -1.68 -22.11 1.42
C THR A 901 -2.27 -22.06 2.83
N ASP A 902 -3.40 -22.72 3.02
CA ASP A 902 -4.02 -22.89 4.33
C ASP A 902 -3.16 -23.79 5.23
N ASP A 903 -3.04 -23.44 6.52
CA ASP A 903 -2.20 -24.17 7.45
C ASP A 903 -2.74 -25.56 7.81
N LEU A 904 -4.04 -25.81 7.63
CA LEU A 904 -4.71 -27.06 8.00
C LEU A 904 -4.87 -28.05 6.85
N SER A 905 -4.99 -27.59 5.60
CA SER A 905 -5.11 -28.49 4.43
C SER A 905 -3.91 -28.47 3.47
N GLY A 906 -3.07 -27.43 3.48
CA GLY A 906 -1.99 -27.27 2.51
C GLY A 906 -2.45 -26.85 1.10
N ASP A 907 -3.76 -26.73 0.85
CA ASP A 907 -4.30 -26.15 -0.38
C ASP A 907 -4.17 -24.63 -0.38
N VAL A 908 -4.18 -23.99 -1.55
CA VAL A 908 -4.21 -22.51 -1.61
C VAL A 908 -5.47 -21.96 -0.93
N HIS A 909 -5.31 -20.95 -0.07
CA HIS A 909 -6.38 -20.51 0.81
C HIS A 909 -7.45 -19.64 0.09
N ASP A 910 -8.65 -19.54 0.66
CA ASP A 910 -9.84 -18.90 0.06
C ASP A 910 -9.75 -17.40 -0.26
N LEU A 911 -8.71 -16.69 0.19
CA LEU A 911 -8.47 -15.30 -0.20
C LEU A 911 -7.70 -15.24 -1.52
N ALA A 912 -6.57 -15.94 -1.62
CA ALA A 912 -5.81 -16.12 -2.85
C ALA A 912 -6.66 -16.72 -4.00
N LYS A 913 -7.57 -17.67 -3.71
CA LYS A 913 -8.54 -18.20 -4.69
C LYS A 913 -9.48 -17.14 -5.29
N LYS A 914 -9.56 -15.94 -4.71
CA LYS A 914 -10.37 -14.80 -5.20
C LYS A 914 -9.54 -13.72 -5.89
N HIS A 915 -8.21 -13.87 -5.95
CA HIS A 915 -7.34 -12.96 -6.67
C HIS A 915 -6.93 -13.55 -8.01
N VAL A 916 -7.04 -12.77 -9.08
CA VAL A 916 -6.88 -13.26 -10.45
C VAL A 916 -5.47 -13.78 -10.73
N LEU A 917 -4.48 -13.25 -10.01
CA LEU A 917 -3.05 -13.47 -10.26
C LEU A 917 -2.59 -14.88 -9.88
N MET A 918 -3.32 -15.57 -8.99
CA MET A 918 -3.17 -17.02 -8.71
C MET A 918 -3.02 -17.85 -9.98
N TYR A 919 -3.80 -17.51 -11.01
CA TYR A 919 -4.03 -18.33 -12.19
C TYR A 919 -3.07 -18.02 -13.35
N VAL A 920 -1.99 -17.27 -13.10
CA VAL A 920 -0.90 -17.10 -14.08
C VAL A 920 -0.07 -18.37 -14.12
N ASN A 921 -0.17 -19.10 -15.24
CA ASN A 921 0.64 -20.28 -15.50
C ASN A 921 2.08 -19.90 -15.86
N GLU A 922 2.98 -20.88 -15.79
CA GLU A 922 4.38 -20.64 -16.12
C GLU A 922 4.68 -20.85 -17.62
N CYS A 923 5.64 -20.11 -18.15
CA CYS A 923 6.10 -20.19 -19.52
C CYS A 923 7.06 -21.38 -19.72
N GLY A 924 7.06 -21.98 -20.90
CA GLY A 924 8.07 -22.96 -21.29
C GLY A 924 9.47 -22.34 -21.30
N ILE A 925 10.53 -23.16 -21.19
CA ILE A 925 11.91 -22.68 -21.07
C ILE A 925 12.40 -21.85 -22.29
N ASN A 926 11.70 -21.94 -23.42
CA ASN A 926 11.96 -21.20 -24.66
C ASN A 926 10.88 -20.13 -24.98
N GLU A 927 9.89 -19.94 -24.11
CA GLU A 927 8.84 -18.92 -24.25
C GLU A 927 9.28 -17.64 -23.54
N THR A 928 8.93 -16.46 -24.07
CA THR A 928 9.16 -15.20 -23.34
C THR A 928 8.04 -15.03 -22.30
N PRO A 929 8.36 -14.84 -21.01
CA PRO A 929 7.33 -14.50 -20.03
C PRO A 929 6.73 -13.13 -20.34
N THR A 930 5.42 -13.01 -20.20
CA THR A 930 4.65 -11.76 -20.30
C THR A 930 4.29 -11.19 -18.93
N ILE A 931 4.46 -11.97 -17.86
CA ILE A 931 4.35 -11.57 -16.46
C ILE A 931 5.73 -11.69 -15.79
N HIS A 932 6.11 -10.68 -15.02
CA HIS A 932 7.30 -10.69 -14.18
C HIS A 932 6.91 -10.60 -12.71
N ALA A 933 7.46 -11.50 -11.87
CA ALA A 933 7.30 -11.47 -10.42
C ALA A 933 8.45 -10.64 -9.81
N GLU A 934 8.13 -9.56 -9.11
CA GLU A 934 9.10 -8.61 -8.55
C GLU A 934 8.67 -8.15 -7.15
N PHE A 935 9.61 -7.73 -6.30
CA PHE A 935 9.30 -7.18 -4.97
C PHE A 935 9.06 -5.66 -5.04
N ASP A 936 8.03 -5.18 -4.34
CA ASP A 936 7.84 -3.76 -4.05
C ASP A 936 8.76 -3.28 -2.89
N PRO A 937 8.79 -1.97 -2.55
CA PRO A 937 9.59 -1.47 -1.43
C PRO A 937 9.14 -1.93 -0.03
N GLU A 938 7.95 -2.51 0.11
CA GLU A 938 7.44 -3.11 1.35
C GLU A 938 7.88 -4.60 1.46
N GLY A 939 8.21 -5.24 0.34
CA GLY A 939 8.56 -6.67 0.24
C GLY A 939 7.43 -7.56 -0.26
N SER A 940 6.31 -6.99 -0.70
CA SER A 940 5.24 -7.72 -1.38
C SER A 940 5.69 -8.15 -2.78
N VAL A 941 5.38 -9.38 -3.18
CA VAL A 941 5.54 -9.87 -4.55
C VAL A 941 4.40 -9.34 -5.43
N HIS A 942 4.74 -8.59 -6.46
CA HIS A 942 3.85 -8.07 -7.49
C HIS A 942 4.01 -8.81 -8.81
N TYR A 943 2.90 -8.94 -9.56
CA TYR A 943 2.93 -9.45 -10.93
C TYR A 943 2.77 -8.29 -11.91
N LEU A 944 3.80 -8.09 -12.75
CA LEU A 944 3.89 -6.97 -13.69
C LEU A 944 3.76 -7.48 -15.13
N LEU A 945 2.77 -6.98 -15.87
CA LEU A 945 2.55 -7.29 -17.28
C LEU A 945 3.49 -6.47 -18.18
N GLY A 946 4.25 -7.13 -19.04
CA GLY A 946 5.08 -6.47 -20.05
C GLY A 946 6.15 -7.37 -20.63
N VAL A 947 7.23 -6.75 -21.12
CA VAL A 947 8.42 -7.44 -21.63
C VAL A 947 9.66 -6.78 -21.02
N SER A 948 10.34 -7.47 -20.12
CA SER A 948 11.56 -6.95 -19.48
C SER A 948 12.62 -6.57 -20.51
N TYR A 949 13.17 -5.36 -20.40
CA TYR A 949 14.18 -4.87 -21.32
C TYR A 949 15.58 -5.04 -20.74
N ASN A 950 16.23 -6.13 -21.16
CA ASN A 950 17.53 -6.57 -20.66
C ASN A 950 18.70 -6.00 -21.50
N GLY A 951 18.52 -4.84 -22.15
CA GLY A 951 19.53 -4.26 -23.04
C GLY A 951 19.62 -4.89 -24.43
N SER A 952 18.78 -5.88 -24.76
CA SER A 952 18.70 -6.48 -26.09
C SER A 952 17.43 -6.03 -26.82
N TRP A 953 17.59 -5.13 -27.80
CA TRP A 953 16.46 -4.63 -28.59
C TRP A 953 15.79 -5.74 -29.42
N LYS A 954 16.56 -6.72 -29.89
CA LYS A 954 16.05 -7.87 -30.67
C LYS A 954 15.13 -8.75 -29.82
N ASP A 955 15.54 -9.08 -28.60
CA ASP A 955 14.79 -10.00 -27.74
C ASP A 955 13.55 -9.30 -27.16
N TYR A 956 13.61 -7.98 -26.95
CA TYR A 956 12.45 -7.14 -26.66
C TYR A 956 11.44 -7.08 -27.82
N GLU A 957 11.90 -6.88 -29.07
CA GLU A 957 11.02 -6.96 -30.25
C GLU A 957 10.38 -8.34 -30.41
N GLU A 958 11.08 -9.42 -30.08
CA GLU A 958 10.53 -10.78 -30.12
C GLU A 958 9.50 -11.02 -29.01
N GLY A 959 9.79 -10.60 -27.78
CA GLY A 959 8.82 -10.63 -26.68
C GLY A 959 7.56 -9.82 -26.97
N LEU A 960 7.68 -8.65 -27.61
CA LEU A 960 6.51 -7.86 -28.05
C LEU A 960 5.64 -8.61 -29.08
N LYS A 961 6.23 -9.36 -30.01
CA LYS A 961 5.48 -10.18 -30.98
C LYS A 961 4.76 -11.35 -30.31
N GLN A 962 5.33 -11.91 -29.24
CA GLN A 962 4.72 -12.98 -28.46
C GLN A 962 3.60 -12.45 -27.55
N MET A 963 3.76 -11.24 -27.00
CA MET A 963 2.76 -10.57 -26.15
C MET A 963 1.55 -10.04 -26.93
N ASN A 964 1.78 -9.32 -28.04
CA ASN A 964 0.82 -8.86 -29.07
C ASN A 964 -0.66 -8.67 -28.65
N ILE A 965 -0.91 -7.90 -27.57
CA ILE A 965 -2.28 -7.65 -27.10
C ILE A 965 -2.95 -6.57 -27.96
N LYS A 966 -3.69 -7.01 -28.99
CA LYS A 966 -4.45 -6.13 -29.88
C LYS A 966 -5.66 -5.53 -29.18
N ALA A 967 -6.02 -4.31 -29.56
CA ALA A 967 -7.17 -3.57 -29.02
C ALA A 967 -8.54 -4.02 -29.58
N GLY A 968 -8.58 -5.15 -30.31
CA GLY A 968 -9.78 -5.74 -30.91
C GLY A 968 -10.50 -6.79 -30.04
N GLY A 969 -10.06 -7.01 -28.81
CA GLY A 969 -10.69 -8.00 -27.91
C GLY A 969 -10.28 -9.46 -28.15
N ASP A 970 -9.19 -9.72 -28.89
CA ASP A 970 -8.54 -11.03 -28.94
C ASP A 970 -8.12 -11.46 -27.51
N GLU A 971 -8.17 -12.77 -27.21
CA GLU A 971 -7.71 -13.34 -25.94
C GLU A 971 -6.29 -13.92 -26.06
N VAL A 972 -5.41 -13.56 -25.12
CA VAL A 972 -4.04 -14.09 -25.01
C VAL A 972 -3.82 -14.63 -23.59
N GLU A 973 -3.35 -15.88 -23.43
CA GLU A 973 -2.95 -16.38 -22.10
C GLU A 973 -1.62 -15.73 -21.68
N VAL A 974 -1.53 -15.27 -20.44
CA VAL A 974 -0.33 -14.61 -19.89
C VAL A 974 0.47 -15.56 -18.99
N PHE A 975 1.79 -15.49 -19.08
CA PHE A 975 2.68 -16.47 -18.45
C PHE A 975 3.85 -15.81 -17.71
N VAL A 976 4.21 -16.36 -16.55
CA VAL A 976 5.38 -15.98 -15.73
C VAL A 976 6.53 -16.98 -15.91
N ASN A 977 7.75 -16.67 -15.47
CA ASN A 977 8.85 -17.63 -15.42
C ASN A 977 9.44 -17.64 -13.99
N TYR A 978 9.30 -18.75 -13.27
CA TYR A 978 9.84 -18.95 -11.92
C TYR A 978 11.25 -19.54 -11.94
N GLY A 979 11.73 -19.97 -13.11
CA GLY A 979 13.08 -20.49 -13.32
C GLY A 979 13.26 -21.97 -12.94
N GLN A 980 14.51 -22.43 -12.98
CA GLN A 980 14.84 -23.85 -12.83
C GLN A 980 14.45 -24.44 -11.46
N ASP A 981 14.42 -23.64 -10.40
CA ASP A 981 14.08 -24.12 -9.05
C ASP A 981 12.61 -24.62 -8.93
N TYR A 982 11.72 -24.19 -9.84
CA TYR A 982 10.32 -24.62 -9.95
C TYR A 982 10.11 -25.90 -10.79
N GLU A 983 11.10 -26.40 -11.54
CA GLU A 983 10.96 -27.67 -12.29
C GLU A 983 10.57 -28.85 -11.38
N ARG A 984 10.93 -28.82 -10.09
CA ARG A 984 10.48 -29.82 -9.10
C ARG A 984 8.97 -29.80 -8.84
N ALA A 985 8.32 -28.64 -8.89
CA ALA A 985 6.86 -28.54 -8.85
C ALA A 985 6.24 -29.07 -10.16
N ARG A 986 6.84 -28.74 -11.32
CA ARG A 986 6.43 -29.28 -12.63
C ARG A 986 6.57 -30.80 -12.70
N LEU A 987 7.58 -31.37 -12.05
CA LEU A 987 7.80 -32.83 -11.97
C LEU A 987 6.67 -33.51 -11.19
N ARG A 988 6.29 -32.99 -10.03
CA ARG A 988 5.15 -33.49 -9.25
C ARG A 988 3.85 -33.45 -10.05
N LYS A 989 3.62 -32.38 -10.82
CA LYS A 989 2.44 -32.21 -11.69
C LYS A 989 2.54 -32.92 -13.05
N GLY A 990 3.60 -33.68 -13.30
CA GLY A 990 3.80 -34.44 -14.54
C GLY A 990 4.32 -33.66 -15.76
N TYR A 991 4.13 -32.33 -15.81
CA TYR A 991 4.41 -31.46 -16.97
C TYR A 991 5.82 -30.83 -17.03
N SER A 992 6.79 -31.32 -16.25
CA SER A 992 8.21 -30.88 -16.31
C SER A 992 8.79 -30.87 -17.71
N THR A 993 9.62 -29.85 -18.00
CA THR A 993 10.34 -29.73 -19.28
C THR A 993 11.63 -30.54 -19.33
N LEU A 994 12.06 -31.11 -18.20
CA LEU A 994 13.22 -31.99 -18.12
C LEU A 994 12.96 -33.32 -18.84
N LEU A 995 13.97 -33.81 -19.56
CA LEU A 995 13.90 -35.03 -20.37
C LEU A 995 15.02 -36.01 -19.96
N GLY A 996 14.79 -37.31 -20.22
CA GLY A 996 15.82 -38.34 -20.04
C GLY A 996 16.39 -38.40 -18.63
N GLU A 997 17.72 -38.43 -18.53
CA GLU A 997 18.43 -38.58 -17.26
C GLU A 997 18.26 -37.36 -16.33
N ASP A 998 18.11 -36.14 -16.85
CA ASP A 998 17.91 -34.94 -16.01
C ASP A 998 16.60 -35.02 -15.22
N LYS A 999 15.53 -35.53 -15.85
CA LYS A 999 14.25 -35.82 -15.18
C LYS A 999 14.39 -36.89 -14.09
N LYS A 1000 15.20 -37.92 -14.35
CA LYS A 1000 15.46 -39.01 -13.39
C LYS A 1000 16.29 -38.51 -12.19
N VAL A 1001 17.37 -37.76 -12.43
CA VAL A 1001 18.20 -37.14 -11.38
C VAL A 1001 17.39 -36.19 -10.52
N ALA A 1002 16.48 -35.39 -11.10
CA ALA A 1002 15.63 -34.49 -10.33
C ALA A 1002 14.57 -35.22 -9.47
N LEU A 1003 14.07 -36.38 -9.92
CA LEU A 1003 13.22 -37.26 -9.10
C LEU A 1003 14.02 -37.90 -7.94
N GLU A 1004 15.24 -38.39 -8.21
CA GLU A 1004 16.16 -38.90 -7.18
C GLU A 1004 16.55 -37.80 -6.15
N GLU A 1005 16.81 -36.57 -6.60
CA GLU A 1005 17.03 -35.42 -5.68
C GLU A 1005 15.75 -35.10 -4.87
N MET A 1006 14.54 -35.25 -5.41
CA MET A 1006 13.28 -35.03 -4.69
C MET A 1006 13.02 -36.07 -3.58
N GLU A 1007 13.17 -37.37 -3.87
CA GLU A 1007 13.07 -38.45 -2.86
C GLU A 1007 14.13 -38.28 -1.74
N SER A 1008 15.32 -37.82 -2.11
CA SER A 1008 16.38 -37.48 -1.15
C SER A 1008 16.08 -36.22 -0.32
N CYS A 1009 15.24 -35.29 -0.80
CA CYS A 1009 14.84 -34.10 -0.03
C CYS A 1009 13.81 -34.45 1.05
N GLU A 1010 12.84 -35.31 0.74
CA GLU A 1010 11.81 -35.73 1.69
C GLU A 1010 12.39 -36.52 2.87
N THR A 1011 13.30 -37.46 2.58
CA THR A 1011 14.06 -38.19 3.61
C THR A 1011 15.03 -37.28 4.37
N GLY A 1012 15.61 -36.29 3.69
CA GLY A 1012 16.47 -35.27 4.29
C GLY A 1012 15.76 -34.38 5.31
N PHE A 1013 14.50 -33.97 5.07
CA PHE A 1013 13.78 -33.04 5.95
C PHE A 1013 13.71 -33.52 7.41
N VAL A 1014 13.36 -34.78 7.64
CA VAL A 1014 13.23 -35.34 9.00
C VAL A 1014 14.58 -35.37 9.73
N GLN A 1015 15.70 -35.26 9.00
CA GLN A 1015 17.03 -35.09 9.56
C GLN A 1015 17.42 -33.61 9.72
N ASP A 1016 17.07 -32.73 8.77
CA ASP A 1016 17.22 -31.27 8.90
C ASP A 1016 16.53 -30.74 10.18
N VAL A 1017 15.42 -31.35 10.66
CA VAL A 1017 14.77 -31.00 11.95
C VAL A 1017 15.67 -31.20 13.18
N SER A 1018 16.65 -32.12 13.13
CA SER A 1018 17.66 -32.24 14.20
C SER A 1018 18.82 -31.23 14.09
N GLU A 1019 18.85 -30.40 13.06
CA GLU A 1019 19.74 -29.23 12.96
C GLU A 1019 19.06 -27.93 13.44
N TYR A 1020 17.77 -27.97 13.81
CA TYR A 1020 17.00 -26.79 14.24
C TYR A 1020 17.47 -26.29 15.62
N THR A 1021 17.60 -24.97 15.75
CA THR A 1021 17.82 -24.31 17.04
C THR A 1021 16.59 -24.38 17.95
N LEU A 1022 16.77 -24.15 19.26
CA LEU A 1022 15.66 -24.10 20.22
C LEU A 1022 14.61 -23.01 19.90
N GLU A 1023 15.00 -21.92 19.21
CA GLU A 1023 14.05 -20.91 18.71
C GLU A 1023 13.20 -21.46 17.57
N GLU A 1024 13.80 -22.18 16.62
CA GLU A 1024 13.11 -22.82 15.50
C GLU A 1024 12.21 -23.98 15.95
N LEU A 1025 12.66 -24.77 16.93
CA LEU A 1025 11.85 -25.79 17.57
C LEU A 1025 10.64 -25.18 18.26
N SER A 1026 10.78 -24.05 18.99
CA SER A 1026 9.62 -23.34 19.58
C SER A 1026 8.65 -22.93 18.48
N LYS A 1027 9.10 -22.21 17.45
CA LYS A 1027 8.29 -21.79 16.30
C LYS A 1027 7.51 -22.96 15.67
N CYS A 1028 8.11 -24.14 15.55
CA CYS A 1028 7.44 -25.35 15.05
C CYS A 1028 6.41 -25.95 16.04
N VAL A 1029 6.70 -25.96 17.35
CA VAL A 1029 5.76 -26.44 18.38
C VAL A 1029 4.58 -25.48 18.54
N ASP A 1030 4.84 -24.18 18.51
CA ASP A 1030 3.83 -23.12 18.57
C ASP A 1030 2.90 -23.20 17.34
N PHE A 1031 3.43 -23.44 16.14
CA PHE A 1031 2.65 -23.73 14.92
C PHE A 1031 1.79 -24.99 15.06
N PHE A 1032 2.37 -26.10 15.54
CA PHE A 1032 1.58 -27.32 15.78
C PHE A 1032 0.41 -27.06 16.76
N ASN A 1033 0.66 -26.29 17.81
CA ASN A 1033 -0.35 -25.95 18.81
C ASN A 1033 -1.42 -24.97 18.29
N SER A 1034 -1.08 -24.03 17.41
CA SER A 1034 -2.08 -23.14 16.79
C SER A 1034 -2.96 -23.87 15.78
N THR A 1035 -2.38 -24.81 15.02
CA THR A 1035 -3.03 -25.42 13.85
C THR A 1035 -3.76 -26.73 14.17
N PHE A 1036 -3.24 -27.55 15.08
CA PHE A 1036 -3.71 -28.93 15.31
C PHE A 1036 -4.20 -29.24 16.74
N SER A 1037 -4.25 -28.28 17.65
CA SER A 1037 -4.80 -28.51 19.00
C SER A 1037 -6.34 -28.51 19.01
N ASN A 1038 -6.92 -29.39 19.84
CA ASN A 1038 -8.37 -29.67 19.90
C ASN A 1038 -9.30 -28.44 20.04
N ALA A 1039 -8.82 -27.32 20.61
CA ALA A 1039 -9.62 -26.10 20.76
C ALA A 1039 -10.00 -25.43 19.41
N ASN A 1040 -9.20 -25.63 18.36
CA ASN A 1040 -9.41 -25.05 17.03
C ASN A 1040 -10.03 -26.08 16.04
N LEU A 1041 -9.97 -27.37 16.37
CA LEU A 1041 -10.48 -28.47 15.57
C LEU A 1041 -11.83 -28.97 16.08
N ASN A 1042 -12.92 -28.50 15.46
CA ASN A 1042 -14.18 -29.24 15.52
C ASN A 1042 -13.96 -30.65 14.91
N GLU A 1043 -14.55 -31.73 15.48
CA GLU A 1043 -14.33 -33.13 15.02
C GLU A 1043 -14.38 -33.28 13.48
N ARG A 1044 -15.33 -32.59 12.84
CA ARG A 1044 -15.54 -32.59 11.38
C ARG A 1044 -14.31 -32.15 10.57
N ASN A 1045 -13.52 -31.20 11.08
CA ASN A 1045 -12.35 -30.71 10.36
C ASN A 1045 -11.24 -31.77 10.37
N PHE A 1046 -11.00 -32.44 11.50
CA PHE A 1046 -9.97 -33.48 11.60
C PHE A 1046 -10.32 -34.75 10.79
N THR A 1047 -11.61 -35.03 10.57
CA THR A 1047 -12.04 -36.09 9.64
C THR A 1047 -11.77 -35.78 8.16
N MET A 1048 -11.48 -34.52 7.80
CA MET A 1048 -11.10 -34.13 6.42
C MET A 1048 -9.58 -34.10 6.18
N ILE A 1049 -8.76 -34.24 7.23
CA ILE A 1049 -7.30 -34.34 7.08
C ILE A 1049 -6.95 -35.75 6.62
N ASP A 1050 -6.11 -35.89 5.60
CA ASP A 1050 -5.68 -37.18 5.07
C ASP A 1050 -4.84 -38.01 6.08
N GLU A 1051 -4.88 -39.34 5.98
CA GLU A 1051 -4.10 -40.24 6.85
C GLU A 1051 -2.58 -40.21 6.58
N GLU A 1052 -2.15 -39.85 5.37
CA GLU A 1052 -0.77 -39.49 5.02
C GLU A 1052 -0.32 -38.27 5.84
N VAL A 1053 -1.13 -37.20 5.82
CA VAL A 1053 -0.87 -35.95 6.55
C VAL A 1053 -0.81 -36.21 8.05
N LYS A 1054 -1.78 -36.94 8.63
CA LYS A 1054 -1.76 -37.33 10.05
C LYS A 1054 -0.52 -38.14 10.43
N ARG A 1055 -0.10 -39.09 9.57
CA ARG A 1055 1.13 -39.87 9.78
C ARG A 1055 2.38 -38.99 9.70
N ARG A 1056 2.45 -38.03 8.78
CA ARG A 1056 3.56 -37.06 8.69
C ARG A 1056 3.62 -36.16 9.92
N CYS A 1057 2.48 -35.63 10.39
CA CYS A 1057 2.39 -34.90 11.65
C CYS A 1057 2.94 -35.72 12.83
N LEU A 1058 2.53 -36.98 12.99
CA LEU A 1058 3.07 -37.88 14.02
C LEU A 1058 4.58 -38.10 13.88
N THR A 1059 5.10 -38.31 12.66
CA THR A 1059 6.55 -38.46 12.42
C THR A 1059 7.33 -37.23 12.88
N VAL A 1060 6.87 -36.02 12.56
CA VAL A 1060 7.59 -34.80 12.96
C VAL A 1060 7.38 -34.47 14.44
N LEU A 1061 6.20 -34.66 15.01
CA LEU A 1061 5.97 -34.47 16.45
C LEU A 1061 6.88 -35.37 17.30
N ASN A 1062 7.05 -36.64 16.92
CA ASN A 1062 8.00 -37.55 17.57
C ASN A 1062 9.46 -37.05 17.41
N LYS A 1063 9.85 -36.55 16.23
CA LYS A 1063 11.19 -35.97 16.00
C LYS A 1063 11.40 -34.69 16.84
N LEU A 1064 10.42 -33.81 16.93
CA LEU A 1064 10.44 -32.60 17.77
C LEU A 1064 10.58 -32.96 19.25
N GLU A 1065 9.84 -33.98 19.72
CA GLU A 1065 9.93 -34.45 21.11
C GLU A 1065 11.35 -34.97 21.43
N LEU A 1066 11.94 -35.77 20.54
CA LEU A 1066 13.31 -36.28 20.69
C LEU A 1066 14.36 -35.16 20.68
N CYS A 1067 14.26 -34.19 19.77
CA CYS A 1067 15.21 -33.06 19.72
C CYS A 1067 15.07 -32.18 20.96
N THR A 1068 13.85 -31.92 21.41
CA THR A 1068 13.57 -31.09 22.60
C THR A 1068 14.03 -31.79 23.89
N LYS A 1069 13.95 -33.14 23.97
CA LYS A 1069 14.60 -33.93 25.05
C LYS A 1069 16.12 -33.79 25.03
N ALA A 1070 16.75 -33.87 23.86
CA ALA A 1070 18.20 -33.68 23.74
C ALA A 1070 18.66 -32.27 24.17
N PHE A 1071 17.84 -31.22 23.95
CA PHE A 1071 18.14 -29.89 24.49
C PHE A 1071 18.09 -29.84 26.03
N LEU A 1072 17.11 -30.50 26.69
CA LEU A 1072 17.06 -30.58 28.17
C LEU A 1072 18.30 -31.25 28.78
N GLU A 1073 18.85 -32.26 28.11
CA GLU A 1073 20.01 -33.01 28.58
C GLU A 1073 21.33 -32.21 28.48
N ASN A 1074 21.38 -31.19 27.61
CA ASN A 1074 22.59 -30.42 27.33
C ASN A 1074 22.61 -29.00 27.93
N GLU A 1075 21.45 -28.33 28.06
CA GLU A 1075 21.38 -26.93 28.53
C GLU A 1075 20.67 -26.78 29.88
N VAL A 1076 21.41 -26.30 30.89
CA VAL A 1076 20.90 -26.11 32.27
C VAL A 1076 20.13 -24.79 32.44
N GLU A 1077 20.45 -23.75 31.66
CA GLU A 1077 19.88 -22.40 31.87
C GLU A 1077 18.48 -22.21 31.26
N GLU A 1078 18.14 -22.87 30.15
CA GLU A 1078 16.81 -22.74 29.51
C GLU A 1078 15.79 -23.83 29.92
N GLN A 1079 16.12 -24.73 30.87
CA GLN A 1079 15.33 -25.94 31.18
C GLN A 1079 13.81 -25.70 31.35
N SER A 1080 13.38 -24.63 32.02
CA SER A 1080 11.95 -24.35 32.23
C SER A 1080 11.17 -24.08 30.93
N LYS A 1081 11.82 -23.55 29.89
CA LYS A 1081 11.22 -23.28 28.58
C LYS A 1081 11.15 -24.58 27.75
N VAL A 1082 12.25 -25.33 27.72
CA VAL A 1082 12.34 -26.61 27.02
C VAL A 1082 11.35 -27.64 27.60
N LEU A 1083 11.19 -27.67 28.93
CA LEU A 1083 10.20 -28.53 29.60
C LEU A 1083 8.75 -28.13 29.28
N GLY A 1084 8.47 -26.83 29.12
CA GLY A 1084 7.19 -26.33 28.64
C GLY A 1084 6.89 -26.79 27.21
N MET A 1085 7.87 -26.69 26.30
CA MET A 1085 7.76 -27.20 24.94
C MET A 1085 7.49 -28.72 24.90
N LEU A 1086 8.17 -29.52 25.72
CA LEU A 1086 7.89 -30.95 25.83
C LEU A 1086 6.48 -31.25 26.32
N GLN A 1087 5.96 -30.49 27.28
CA GLN A 1087 4.58 -30.68 27.74
C GLN A 1087 3.57 -30.40 26.63
N THR A 1088 3.79 -29.35 25.82
CA THR A 1088 2.97 -29.02 24.65
C THR A 1088 3.05 -30.13 23.59
N VAL A 1089 4.25 -30.58 23.20
CA VAL A 1089 4.43 -31.67 22.22
C VAL A 1089 3.80 -32.98 22.72
N SER A 1090 3.97 -33.32 24.00
CA SER A 1090 3.37 -34.52 24.61
C SER A 1090 1.84 -34.46 24.63
N ASN A 1091 1.25 -33.28 24.81
CA ASN A 1091 -0.20 -33.10 24.74
C ASN A 1091 -0.71 -33.27 23.30
N ILE A 1092 -0.07 -32.61 22.32
CA ILE A 1092 -0.46 -32.72 20.89
C ILE A 1092 -0.28 -34.16 20.37
N LEU A 1093 0.77 -34.88 20.81
CA LEU A 1093 0.94 -36.30 20.51
C LEU A 1093 -0.21 -37.16 21.06
N LYS A 1094 -0.72 -36.88 22.27
CA LYS A 1094 -1.89 -37.59 22.82
C LYS A 1094 -3.14 -37.28 22.01
N ASP A 1095 -3.43 -35.99 21.77
CA ASP A 1095 -4.58 -35.55 20.99
C ASP A 1095 -4.65 -36.29 19.63
N VAL A 1096 -3.55 -36.31 18.87
CA VAL A 1096 -3.48 -36.97 17.55
C VAL A 1096 -3.57 -38.50 17.64
N VAL A 1097 -3.05 -39.13 18.70
CA VAL A 1097 -3.13 -40.59 18.91
C VAL A 1097 -4.53 -41.03 19.39
N GLU A 1098 -5.17 -40.27 20.28
CA GLU A 1098 -6.53 -40.54 20.76
C GLU A 1098 -7.54 -40.37 19.62
N LEU A 1099 -7.41 -39.32 18.80
CA LEU A 1099 -8.22 -39.13 17.58
C LEU A 1099 -8.06 -40.29 16.59
N LYS A 1100 -6.84 -40.82 16.42
CA LYS A 1100 -6.61 -42.01 15.59
C LYS A 1100 -7.29 -43.26 16.16
N THR A 1101 -7.21 -43.44 17.48
CA THR A 1101 -7.77 -44.61 18.19
C THR A 1101 -9.30 -44.61 18.12
N ASN A 1102 -9.92 -43.45 18.41
CA ASN A 1102 -11.38 -43.27 18.36
C ASN A 1102 -11.95 -43.46 16.94
N ASN A 1103 -11.24 -43.04 15.90
CA ASN A 1103 -11.65 -43.31 14.51
C ASN A 1103 -11.49 -44.78 14.13
N PHE A 1104 -10.45 -45.47 14.60
CA PHE A 1104 -10.30 -46.91 14.38
C PHE A 1104 -11.43 -47.71 15.07
N GLN A 1105 -11.85 -47.29 16.27
CA GLN A 1105 -12.98 -47.86 16.99
C GLN A 1105 -14.31 -47.63 16.24
N ARG A 1106 -14.60 -46.37 15.82
CA ARG A 1106 -15.80 -46.07 15.00
C ARG A 1106 -15.81 -46.85 13.67
N LEU A 1107 -14.64 -47.12 13.08
CA LEU A 1107 -14.53 -47.92 11.85
C LEU A 1107 -14.62 -49.43 12.08
N SER A 1108 -14.21 -49.98 13.24
CA SER A 1108 -14.50 -51.38 13.57
C SER A 1108 -16.00 -51.58 13.80
N ASP A 1109 -16.61 -50.68 14.55
CA ASP A 1109 -17.99 -50.82 15.00
C ASP A 1109 -18.98 -50.68 13.82
N ASN A 1110 -18.70 -49.76 12.87
CA ASN A 1110 -19.48 -49.61 11.64
C ASN A 1110 -19.22 -50.67 10.55
N ASN A 1111 -18.23 -51.56 10.72
CA ASN A 1111 -18.01 -52.72 9.83
C ASN A 1111 -18.50 -54.05 10.46
N ILE A 1112 -19.22 -53.98 11.58
CA ILE A 1112 -19.85 -55.11 12.28
C ILE A 1112 -21.38 -55.15 12.07
N THR A 1113 -21.93 -54.15 11.36
CA THR A 1113 -23.33 -54.05 10.89
C THR A 1113 -23.44 -54.22 9.38
#